data_AF-A0A1S8KMH9-F1
#
_entry.id   AF-A0A1S8KMH9-F1
#
_cell.length_a   1.000
_cell.length_b   1.000
_cell.length_c   1.000
_cell.angle_alpha   90.00
_cell.angle_beta   90.00
_cell.angle_gamma   90.00
#
_symmetry.space_group_name_H-M   'P 1'
#
loop_
_entity.id
_entity.type
_entity.pdbx_description
1 polymer ?
#
loop_
_entity_poly.entity_id
_entity_poly.type
_entity_poly.pdbx_seq_one_letter_code
_entity_poly.pdbx_strand_id
1 'polypeptide(L)'
;MKLTKRISCTCLLSTIILMTIFFLHNITPFGDQTLFAVDMNHQYIDFFKYYKYVIEQAPEQILYSFQKGIGGEMIQLWAYYLMSPFNLIFLLFKEEQFPAAVTFLTSLKLIMATATMHLYIHKRSHLDLIQEITLSLAYGLMSYIMVYHANIMWLDGVIFLPLIVCYLEILLRTNRGGQLYALFLGITIISNYYIGFMISLFLALYAGYYLIVNINHSLFENIKQYGKFIAYSILGASLSAVIMLPNIELLRQGKVADASLQWGNFISYTPIDILSKQFIGAFQYNDLINSPPHTYVGIFATVLVLLYLINKNISFQKKIGALGMLSILYFSTMFDILNQIWHGGQFPVWFPHRFSFIISFFILLIAVESLEHSTQINLVTYGILTTLVTLICLYYSQLAYGFLSNKKIIATWLIYMIVLTIWLEKYRLKKWSYRLLLLVTILDLGLNQWLIMNNHGYTVASEYIAYSKKLQEITTQLDQNDNFYRVSFDSHRRFNDAMNGHYNGLSHYSSNTERQSMALFNYLGIPTYHYVLDYSHGTWLTDALFNIKYSVSVNEDRQDISILNHISTRFDQKQYKLLADTDEYSIRENSNRINLGTVVNDQVLLNKFIENNPISNQEMMYQLLSQTDNKLFSSSHLVFNDSYNVTQKQNYWQINDSEKEAWIEYRYHIDNSQNPAYLMLPQHLTSELVNIAINDTTIQYAERFNANQVISIPNTSSAEENIIRINLKQDNIMLGELSIHELDKELFTETLSNQKMFQEEIFMHSYIKGKIEATEDGSYMLTSIPHDKNWQLKIDGKKVDTVKLLDTLLGIPLKVGQQTIELTYRPTSLLIGTVVSIVALISIIFGLVYQRKEGEYDE
;
A
#
# COMPACT_ATOMS: atom_id res chain seq x y z
N MET A 1 -1.75 -9.45 42.96
CA MET A 1 -2.88 -9.18 42.04
C MET A 1 -2.83 -10.20 40.92
N LYS A 2 -3.92 -10.86 40.54
CA LYS A 2 -3.92 -11.83 39.41
C LYS A 2 -3.40 -11.15 38.14
N LEU A 3 -2.63 -11.87 37.32
CA LEU A 3 -2.02 -11.35 36.06
C LEU A 3 -3.04 -10.61 35.19
N THR A 4 -4.23 -11.17 35.03
CA THR A 4 -5.33 -10.54 34.28
C THR A 4 -5.65 -9.13 34.79
N LYS A 5 -5.74 -8.92 36.11
CA LYS A 5 -5.96 -7.58 36.68
C LYS A 5 -4.78 -6.63 36.41
N ARG A 6 -3.53 -7.11 36.41
CA ARG A 6 -2.33 -6.29 36.11
C ARG A 6 -2.40 -5.76 34.68
N ILE A 7 -2.63 -6.66 33.72
CA ILE A 7 -2.79 -6.32 32.31
C ILE A 7 -3.97 -5.38 32.09
N SER A 8 -5.12 -5.63 32.72
CA SER A 8 -6.29 -4.73 32.61
C SER A 8 -5.97 -3.30 33.06
N CYS A 9 -5.19 -3.12 34.13
CA CYS A 9 -4.75 -1.77 34.55
C CYS A 9 -3.88 -1.10 33.48
N THR A 10 -2.97 -1.84 32.84
CA THR A 10 -2.14 -1.33 31.75
C THR A 10 -2.98 -0.94 30.53
N CYS A 11 -3.90 -1.80 30.10
CA CYS A 11 -4.80 -1.52 28.99
C CYS A 11 -5.69 -0.30 29.26
N LEU A 12 -6.25 -0.18 30.47
CA LEU A 12 -7.07 0.96 30.85
C LEU A 12 -6.27 2.26 30.77
N LEU A 13 -5.05 2.27 31.30
CA LEU A 13 -4.20 3.45 31.27
C LEU A 13 -3.78 3.84 29.84
N SER A 14 -3.39 2.85 29.02
CA SER A 14 -3.12 3.05 27.59
C SER A 14 -4.33 3.63 26.86
N THR A 15 -5.53 3.14 27.17
CA THR A 15 -6.79 3.62 26.58
C THR A 15 -7.02 5.08 26.94
N ILE A 16 -6.89 5.45 28.23
CA ILE A 16 -7.09 6.82 28.69
C ILE A 16 -6.14 7.78 27.97
N ILE A 17 -4.86 7.42 27.84
CA ILE A 17 -3.86 8.26 27.16
C ILE A 17 -4.23 8.45 25.69
N LEU A 18 -4.50 7.36 24.96
CA LEU A 18 -4.84 7.43 23.54
C LEU A 18 -6.12 8.21 23.27
N MET A 19 -7.19 7.93 24.05
CA MET A 19 -8.47 8.63 23.90
C MET A 19 -8.34 10.12 24.23
N THR A 20 -7.51 10.48 25.21
CA THR A 20 -7.23 11.89 25.52
C THR A 20 -6.54 12.58 24.34
N ILE A 21 -5.54 11.94 23.73
CA ILE A 21 -4.81 12.51 22.59
C ILE A 21 -5.73 12.64 21.36
N PHE A 22 -6.51 11.60 21.06
CA PHE A 22 -7.47 11.64 19.96
C PHE A 22 -8.55 12.69 20.18
N PHE A 23 -9.06 12.84 21.40
CA PHE A 23 -9.96 13.93 21.78
C PHE A 23 -9.32 15.31 21.56
N LEU A 24 -8.08 15.52 22.01
CA LEU A 24 -7.36 16.79 21.85
C LEU A 24 -7.06 17.14 20.38
N HIS A 25 -6.95 16.16 19.50
CA HIS A 25 -6.77 16.34 18.06
C HIS A 25 -8.09 16.34 17.26
N ASN A 26 -9.25 16.32 17.94
CA ASN A 26 -10.56 16.23 17.29
C ASN A 26 -10.70 15.03 16.34
N ILE A 27 -10.04 13.90 16.65
CA ILE A 27 -10.13 12.68 15.86
C ILE A 27 -11.49 12.01 16.09
N THR A 28 -12.15 11.60 15.03
CA THR A 28 -13.43 10.89 15.05
C THR A 28 -13.37 9.65 15.95
N PRO A 29 -14.34 9.42 16.85
CA PRO A 29 -15.66 10.08 16.94
C PRO A 29 -15.71 11.35 17.81
N PHE A 30 -14.58 11.85 18.33
CA PHE A 30 -14.55 13.03 19.20
C PHE A 30 -14.60 14.35 18.44
N GLY A 31 -14.29 14.32 17.14
CA GLY A 31 -14.40 15.46 16.23
C GLY A 31 -14.39 14.99 14.77
N ASP A 32 -14.11 15.92 13.85
CA ASP A 32 -14.24 15.69 12.41
C ASP A 32 -12.92 15.34 11.70
N GLN A 33 -11.80 15.20 12.43
CA GLN A 33 -10.54 14.75 11.85
C GLN A 33 -10.48 13.22 11.83
N THR A 34 -9.81 12.64 10.83
CA THR A 34 -9.64 11.17 10.72
C THR A 34 -8.20 10.76 11.07
N LEU A 35 -7.94 9.45 11.12
CA LEU A 35 -6.57 8.91 11.04
C LEU A 35 -6.19 8.55 9.59
N PHE A 36 -6.85 9.14 8.60
CA PHE A 36 -6.53 8.92 7.20
C PHE A 36 -5.39 9.86 6.82
N ALA A 37 -4.17 9.32 6.84
CA ALA A 37 -2.97 9.96 6.34
C ALA A 37 -2.30 9.04 5.32
N VAL A 38 -1.61 9.61 4.34
CA VAL A 38 -0.80 8.86 3.35
C VAL A 38 -1.62 7.68 2.77
N ASP A 39 -1.09 6.45 2.77
CA ASP A 39 -1.72 5.29 2.13
C ASP A 39 -3.03 4.85 2.78
N MET A 40 -3.28 5.19 4.05
CA MET A 40 -4.59 4.95 4.66
C MET A 40 -5.68 5.68 3.90
N ASN A 41 -5.40 6.95 3.53
CA ASN A 41 -6.31 7.75 2.71
C ASN A 41 -6.31 7.32 1.24
N HIS A 42 -5.13 7.01 0.67
CA HIS A 42 -4.99 6.75 -0.76
C HIS A 42 -5.47 5.37 -1.21
N GLN A 43 -5.47 4.37 -0.32
CA GLN A 43 -5.68 2.97 -0.70
C GLN A 43 -6.44 2.15 0.34
N TYR A 44 -6.00 2.17 1.61
CA TYR A 44 -6.40 1.13 2.56
C TYR A 44 -7.87 1.22 2.97
N ILE A 45 -8.40 2.44 3.06
CA ILE A 45 -9.82 2.63 3.40
C ILE A 45 -10.74 2.00 2.36
N ASP A 46 -10.38 2.10 1.07
CA ASP A 46 -11.14 1.49 -0.02
C ASP A 46 -11.02 -0.05 0.03
N PHE A 47 -9.83 -0.57 0.38
CA PHE A 47 -9.65 -2.01 0.59
C PHE A 47 -10.44 -2.55 1.79
N PHE A 48 -10.62 -1.78 2.86
CA PHE A 48 -11.46 -2.19 3.98
C PHE A 48 -12.95 -2.19 3.62
N LYS A 49 -13.40 -1.28 2.74
CA LYS A 49 -14.78 -1.30 2.24
C LYS A 49 -15.00 -2.54 1.39
N TYR A 50 -14.09 -2.80 0.47
CA TYR A 50 -14.04 -4.02 -0.32
C TYR A 50 -14.03 -5.28 0.55
N TYR A 51 -13.20 -5.32 1.61
CA TYR A 51 -13.14 -6.41 2.58
C TYR A 51 -14.51 -6.75 3.15
N LYS A 52 -15.24 -5.73 3.62
CA LYS A 52 -16.58 -5.91 4.19
C LYS A 52 -17.55 -6.44 3.13
N TYR A 53 -17.58 -5.80 1.96
CA TYR A 53 -18.48 -6.17 0.87
C TYR A 53 -18.27 -7.61 0.38
N VAL A 54 -17.02 -8.03 0.19
CA VAL A 54 -16.71 -9.41 -0.23
C VAL A 54 -17.12 -10.44 0.81
N ILE A 55 -16.91 -10.17 2.10
CA ILE A 55 -17.26 -11.13 3.16
C ILE A 55 -18.78 -11.23 3.33
N GLU A 56 -19.50 -10.12 3.23
CA GLU A 56 -20.94 -10.07 3.51
C GLU A 56 -21.82 -10.39 2.30
N GLN A 57 -21.39 -9.99 1.10
CA GLN A 57 -22.27 -9.93 -0.08
C GLN A 57 -21.68 -10.64 -1.31
N ALA A 58 -20.35 -10.59 -1.50
CA ALA A 58 -19.70 -11.00 -2.75
C ALA A 58 -18.48 -11.94 -2.55
N PRO A 59 -18.64 -13.10 -1.88
CA PRO A 59 -17.52 -14.00 -1.56
C PRO A 59 -16.83 -14.60 -2.79
N GLU A 60 -17.48 -14.63 -3.94
CA GLU A 60 -16.91 -15.05 -5.22
C GLU A 60 -15.74 -14.16 -5.69
N GLN A 61 -15.60 -12.96 -5.13
CA GLN A 61 -14.51 -12.05 -5.47
C GLN A 61 -13.21 -12.29 -4.66
N ILE A 62 -13.21 -13.22 -3.70
CA ILE A 62 -12.05 -13.47 -2.83
C ILE A 62 -10.78 -13.79 -3.64
N LEU A 63 -10.90 -14.50 -4.77
CA LEU A 63 -9.76 -14.94 -5.57
C LEU A 63 -9.45 -14.00 -6.76
N TYR A 64 -10.48 -13.39 -7.34
CA TYR A 64 -10.34 -12.54 -8.52
C TYR A 64 -11.40 -11.45 -8.49
N SER A 65 -11.07 -10.22 -8.88
CA SER A 65 -12.06 -9.15 -8.97
C SER A 65 -11.87 -8.21 -10.14
N PHE A 66 -12.98 -7.88 -10.80
CA PHE A 66 -13.12 -6.85 -11.82
C PHE A 66 -13.25 -5.43 -11.26
N GLN A 67 -13.27 -5.27 -9.94
CA GLN A 67 -13.11 -3.97 -9.26
C GLN A 67 -11.62 -3.57 -9.13
N LYS A 68 -10.70 -4.51 -9.39
CA LYS A 68 -9.25 -4.29 -9.44
C LYS A 68 -8.81 -3.99 -10.87
N GLY A 69 -9.11 -2.79 -11.36
CA GLY A 69 -8.85 -2.35 -12.73
C GLY A 69 -9.53 -3.25 -13.77
N ILE A 70 -8.83 -3.61 -14.85
CA ILE A 70 -9.36 -4.53 -15.89
C ILE A 70 -9.62 -5.98 -15.41
N GLY A 71 -9.47 -6.27 -14.13
CA GLY A 71 -9.58 -7.60 -13.56
C GLY A 71 -8.21 -8.06 -13.08
N GLY A 72 -8.15 -8.56 -11.85
CA GLY A 72 -6.89 -9.03 -11.30
C GLY A 72 -7.06 -9.98 -10.13
N GLU A 73 -5.95 -10.62 -9.80
CA GLU A 73 -5.85 -11.58 -8.72
C GLU A 73 -5.93 -10.86 -7.36
N MET A 74 -6.63 -11.44 -6.39
CA MET A 74 -6.90 -10.82 -5.10
C MET A 74 -6.07 -11.35 -3.93
N ILE A 75 -5.59 -12.61 -3.91
CA ILE A 75 -4.73 -13.19 -2.86
C ILE A 75 -3.55 -12.28 -2.51
N GLN A 76 -2.87 -11.66 -3.49
CA GLN A 76 -1.77 -10.72 -3.19
C GLN A 76 -2.23 -9.50 -2.39
N LEU A 77 -3.42 -8.96 -2.71
CA LEU A 77 -4.00 -7.84 -1.99
C LEU A 77 -4.39 -8.29 -0.57
N TRP A 78 -5.01 -9.46 -0.44
CA TRP A 78 -5.35 -10.07 0.85
C TRP A 78 -4.10 -10.24 1.73
N ALA A 79 -3.10 -10.95 1.21
CA ALA A 79 -1.87 -11.32 1.92
C ALA A 79 -1.09 -10.13 2.49
N TYR A 80 -1.11 -8.98 1.80
CA TYR A 80 -0.38 -7.80 2.23
C TYR A 80 -1.24 -6.85 3.09
N TYR A 81 -2.52 -6.64 2.75
CA TYR A 81 -3.34 -5.57 3.35
C TYR A 81 -4.45 -6.07 4.29
N LEU A 82 -5.09 -7.21 3.98
CA LEU A 82 -6.42 -7.53 4.53
C LEU A 82 -6.46 -8.73 5.48
N MET A 83 -5.41 -9.56 5.55
CA MET A 83 -5.38 -10.78 6.37
C MET A 83 -5.19 -10.54 7.88
N SER A 84 -5.07 -9.29 8.32
CA SER A 84 -5.07 -8.90 9.74
C SER A 84 -6.32 -9.46 10.45
N PRO A 85 -6.18 -10.27 11.52
CA PRO A 85 -7.33 -10.83 12.24
C PRO A 85 -8.18 -9.74 12.92
N PHE A 86 -7.60 -8.56 13.15
CA PHE A 86 -8.30 -7.43 13.71
C PHE A 86 -9.25 -6.74 12.72
N ASN A 87 -9.13 -7.01 11.41
CA ASN A 87 -10.00 -6.41 10.39
C ASN A 87 -11.46 -6.88 10.47
N LEU A 88 -11.71 -8.00 11.16
CA LEU A 88 -13.07 -8.50 11.44
C LEU A 88 -13.96 -7.43 12.08
N ILE A 89 -13.38 -6.43 12.73
CA ILE A 89 -14.14 -5.33 13.30
C ILE A 89 -14.93 -4.52 12.26
N PHE A 90 -14.43 -4.40 11.02
CA PHE A 90 -15.14 -3.65 9.98
C PHE A 90 -16.51 -4.27 9.65
N LEU A 91 -16.69 -5.57 9.91
CA LEU A 91 -17.98 -6.25 9.76
C LEU A 91 -19.02 -5.73 10.78
N LEU A 92 -18.58 -5.22 11.93
CA LEU A 92 -19.46 -4.69 12.98
C LEU A 92 -19.92 -3.24 12.72
N PHE A 93 -19.26 -2.54 11.79
CA PHE A 93 -19.54 -1.14 11.47
C PHE A 93 -20.23 -1.01 10.12
N LYS A 94 -21.05 0.02 9.97
CA LYS A 94 -21.52 0.45 8.64
C LYS A 94 -20.41 1.21 7.92
N GLU A 95 -20.47 1.23 6.58
CA GLU A 95 -19.45 1.87 5.74
C GLU A 95 -19.23 3.35 6.06
N GLU A 96 -20.28 4.09 6.41
CA GLU A 96 -20.21 5.51 6.77
C GLU A 96 -19.48 5.73 8.11
N GLN A 97 -19.38 4.69 8.94
CA GLN A 97 -18.70 4.72 10.23
C GLN A 97 -17.23 4.30 10.14
N PHE A 98 -16.71 4.02 8.95
CA PHE A 98 -15.35 3.55 8.75
C PHE A 98 -14.27 4.52 9.28
N PRO A 99 -14.42 5.86 9.19
CA PRO A 99 -13.50 6.76 9.86
C PRO A 99 -13.34 6.46 11.36
N ALA A 100 -14.46 6.26 12.07
CA ALA A 100 -14.47 5.88 13.48
C ALA A 100 -13.97 4.44 13.71
N ALA A 101 -14.29 3.51 12.80
CA ALA A 101 -13.81 2.13 12.87
C ALA A 101 -12.28 2.05 12.75
N VAL A 102 -11.66 2.86 11.89
CA VAL A 102 -10.19 2.95 11.77
C VAL A 102 -9.57 3.52 13.04
N THR A 103 -10.16 4.55 13.64
CA THR A 103 -9.69 5.05 14.95
C THR A 103 -9.75 3.95 16.01
N PHE A 104 -10.89 3.25 16.10
CA PHE A 104 -11.06 2.17 17.07
C PHE A 104 -10.07 1.02 16.83
N LEU A 105 -9.91 0.58 15.57
CA LEU A 105 -8.97 -0.48 15.20
C LEU A 105 -7.54 -0.10 15.55
N THR A 106 -7.14 1.14 15.26
CA THR A 106 -5.82 1.66 15.62
C THR A 106 -5.64 1.64 17.14
N SER A 107 -6.59 2.18 17.91
CA SER A 107 -6.54 2.12 19.38
C SER A 107 -6.42 0.70 19.90
N LEU A 108 -7.22 -0.23 19.37
CA LEU A 108 -7.20 -1.63 19.77
C LEU A 108 -5.82 -2.25 19.53
N LYS A 109 -5.24 -2.05 18.35
CA LYS A 109 -3.90 -2.57 18.01
C LYS A 109 -2.82 -2.03 18.97
N LEU A 110 -2.86 -0.74 19.31
CA LEU A 110 -1.91 -0.11 20.24
C LEU A 110 -2.06 -0.62 21.68
N ILE A 111 -3.30 -0.77 22.14
CA ILE A 111 -3.61 -1.35 23.45
C ILE A 111 -3.13 -2.79 23.52
N MET A 112 -3.29 -3.57 22.44
CA MET A 112 -2.82 -4.95 22.35
C MET A 112 -1.29 -5.04 22.29
N ALA A 113 -0.60 -4.13 21.61
CA ALA A 113 0.87 -4.04 21.65
C ALA A 113 1.36 -3.77 23.08
N THR A 114 0.72 -2.82 23.78
CA THR A 114 0.99 -2.57 25.21
C THR A 114 0.75 -3.82 26.06
N ALA A 115 -0.38 -4.51 25.86
CA ALA A 115 -0.79 -5.68 26.65
C ALA A 115 0.16 -6.88 26.47
N THR A 116 0.56 -7.16 25.23
CA THR A 116 1.48 -8.24 24.90
C THR A 116 2.88 -7.98 25.43
N MET A 117 3.35 -6.73 25.39
CA MET A 117 4.59 -6.34 26.07
C MET A 117 4.49 -6.50 27.58
N HIS A 118 3.38 -6.11 28.21
CA HIS A 118 3.18 -6.33 29.64
C HIS A 118 3.24 -7.81 30.01
N LEU A 119 2.57 -8.65 29.22
CA LEU A 119 2.60 -10.11 29.41
C LEU A 119 4.03 -10.66 29.28
N TYR A 120 4.77 -10.21 28.26
CA TYR A 120 6.17 -10.58 28.08
C TYR A 120 7.01 -10.18 29.30
N ILE A 121 6.96 -8.92 29.73
CA ILE A 121 7.73 -8.42 30.88
C ILE A 121 7.38 -9.22 32.14
N HIS A 122 6.09 -9.44 32.39
CA HIS A 122 5.61 -10.17 33.56
C HIS A 122 6.09 -11.63 33.60
N LYS A 123 6.11 -12.32 32.45
CA LYS A 123 6.63 -13.69 32.35
C LYS A 123 8.15 -13.75 32.41
N ARG A 124 8.83 -12.72 31.90
CA ARG A 124 10.28 -12.68 31.77
C ARG A 124 11.01 -12.22 33.03
N SER A 125 10.36 -11.37 33.83
CA SER A 125 10.99 -10.64 34.93
C SER A 125 10.11 -10.55 36.17
N HIS A 126 10.71 -10.28 37.33
CA HIS A 126 10.01 -10.11 38.60
C HIS A 126 9.75 -8.63 38.95
N LEU A 127 9.42 -7.81 37.96
CA LEU A 127 9.18 -6.38 38.16
C LEU A 127 7.84 -6.09 38.87
N ASP A 128 7.81 -4.96 39.57
CA ASP A 128 6.59 -4.45 40.20
C ASP A 128 5.60 -3.93 39.15
N LEU A 129 4.32 -3.90 39.50
CA LEU A 129 3.23 -3.52 38.60
C LEU A 129 3.47 -2.18 37.90
N ILE A 130 3.95 -1.17 38.64
CA ILE A 130 4.19 0.16 38.09
C ILE A 130 5.31 0.12 37.06
N GLN A 131 6.36 -0.64 37.28
CA GLN A 131 7.48 -0.78 36.35
C GLN A 131 7.05 -1.49 35.06
N GLU A 132 6.31 -2.59 35.19
CA GLU A 132 5.74 -3.30 34.05
C GLU A 132 4.84 -2.37 33.23
N ILE A 133 3.92 -1.63 33.88
CA ILE A 133 3.06 -0.65 33.20
C ILE A 133 3.90 0.38 32.46
N THR A 134 4.89 0.99 33.11
CA THR A 134 5.72 2.05 32.52
C THR A 134 6.43 1.58 31.25
N LEU A 135 7.10 0.42 31.28
CA LEU A 135 7.82 -0.10 30.11
C LEU A 135 6.89 -0.66 29.03
N SER A 136 5.71 -1.14 29.40
CA SER A 136 4.70 -1.58 28.43
C SER A 136 4.12 -0.39 27.67
N LEU A 137 3.83 0.72 28.35
CA LEU A 137 3.39 1.97 27.72
C LEU A 137 4.46 2.51 26.78
N ALA A 138 5.74 2.46 27.16
CA ALA A 138 6.85 2.83 26.30
C ALA A 138 6.87 2.05 24.98
N TYR A 139 6.47 0.77 24.99
CA TYR A 139 6.35 -0.03 23.77
C TYR A 139 5.14 0.36 22.92
N GLY A 140 3.95 0.37 23.50
CA GLY A 140 2.71 0.62 22.75
C GLY A 140 2.51 2.08 22.32
N LEU A 141 3.33 3.01 22.84
CA LEU A 141 3.27 4.44 22.52
C LEU A 141 4.58 4.98 21.93
N MET A 142 5.51 4.11 21.51
CA MET A 142 6.78 4.51 20.87
C MET A 142 6.57 5.30 19.57
N SER A 143 7.57 6.09 19.17
CA SER A 143 7.47 6.94 17.97
C SER A 143 7.20 6.16 16.68
N TYR A 144 7.71 4.93 16.56
CA TYR A 144 7.41 4.08 15.40
C TYR A 144 5.90 3.94 15.18
N ILE A 145 5.16 3.61 16.24
CA ILE A 145 3.72 3.38 16.14
C ILE A 145 3.01 4.64 15.65
N MET A 146 3.39 5.82 16.16
CA MET A 146 2.75 7.07 15.75
C MET A 146 3.13 7.51 14.33
N VAL A 147 4.35 7.23 13.87
CA VAL A 147 4.76 7.60 12.51
C VAL A 147 4.21 6.61 11.47
N TYR A 148 4.01 5.35 11.85
CA TYR A 148 3.64 4.28 10.94
C TYR A 148 2.16 3.85 11.10
N HIS A 149 1.36 4.53 11.94
CA HIS A 149 -0.04 4.13 12.23
C HIS A 149 -0.92 4.07 10.98
N ALA A 150 -0.68 4.93 9.98
CA ALA A 150 -1.37 4.90 8.69
C ALA A 150 -1.14 3.56 7.94
N ASN A 151 -0.03 2.87 8.21
CA ASN A 151 0.23 1.51 7.73
C ASN A 151 -0.22 0.48 8.78
N ILE A 152 -1.52 0.47 9.05
CA ILE A 152 -2.14 -0.26 10.16
C ILE A 152 -1.93 -1.78 10.14
N MET A 153 -1.70 -2.36 8.96
CA MET A 153 -1.42 -3.79 8.78
C MET A 153 -0.05 -4.19 9.35
N TRP A 154 0.90 -3.26 9.45
CA TRP A 154 2.23 -3.55 10.04
C TRP A 154 2.18 -3.68 11.57
N LEU A 155 1.18 -3.07 12.21
CA LEU A 155 1.05 -3.09 13.66
C LEU A 155 0.78 -4.50 14.22
N ASP A 156 0.32 -5.45 13.40
CA ASP A 156 0.16 -6.85 13.83
C ASP A 156 1.49 -7.47 14.24
N GLY A 157 2.56 -7.18 13.49
CA GLY A 157 3.91 -7.61 13.86
C GLY A 157 4.38 -7.01 15.18
N VAL A 158 4.01 -5.75 15.47
CA VAL A 158 4.31 -5.09 16.75
C VAL A 158 3.54 -5.78 17.89
N ILE A 159 2.29 -6.18 17.69
CA ILE A 159 1.49 -6.89 18.71
C ILE A 159 2.06 -8.28 18.97
N PHE A 160 2.41 -9.03 17.93
CA PHE A 160 2.82 -10.42 18.10
C PHE A 160 4.30 -10.58 18.50
N LEU A 161 5.17 -9.61 18.21
CA LEU A 161 6.61 -9.71 18.51
C LEU A 161 6.92 -10.05 19.97
N PRO A 162 6.34 -9.38 21.00
CA PRO A 162 6.61 -9.74 22.40
C PRO A 162 6.18 -11.17 22.73
N LEU A 163 5.09 -11.66 22.15
CA LEU A 163 4.62 -13.04 22.35
C LEU A 163 5.56 -14.05 21.69
N ILE A 164 5.97 -13.79 20.45
CA ILE A 164 6.90 -14.65 19.72
C ILE A 164 8.23 -14.77 20.47
N VAL A 165 8.79 -13.64 20.92
CA VAL A 165 10.05 -13.63 21.68
C VAL A 165 9.88 -14.31 23.03
N CYS A 166 8.75 -14.11 23.73
CA CYS A 166 8.44 -14.82 24.98
C CYS A 166 8.56 -16.33 24.81
N TYR A 167 7.87 -16.90 23.81
CA TYR A 167 7.86 -18.34 23.59
C TYR A 167 9.16 -18.85 22.95
N LEU A 168 9.89 -18.02 22.20
CA LEU A 168 11.24 -18.35 21.73
C LEU A 168 12.20 -18.50 22.92
N GLU A 169 12.21 -17.56 23.86
CA GLU A 169 13.05 -17.66 25.05
C GLU A 169 12.70 -18.90 25.90
N ILE A 170 11.42 -19.20 26.07
CA ILE A 170 10.96 -20.42 26.77
C ILE A 170 11.45 -21.66 26.03
N LEU A 171 11.35 -21.70 24.69
CA LEU A 171 11.86 -22.80 23.86
C LEU A 171 13.35 -23.02 24.06
N LEU A 172 14.16 -21.96 23.96
CA LEU A 172 15.62 -22.06 24.05
C LEU A 172 16.09 -22.45 25.46
N ARG A 173 15.36 -22.05 26.51
CA ARG A 173 15.68 -22.39 27.91
C ARG A 173 15.21 -23.77 28.34
N THR A 174 13.99 -24.15 27.97
CA THR A 174 13.27 -25.27 28.58
C THR A 174 12.95 -26.39 27.60
N ASN A 175 13.17 -26.19 26.30
CA ASN A 175 12.67 -27.04 25.21
C ASN A 175 11.14 -27.08 25.07
N ARG A 176 10.40 -26.21 25.77
CA ARG A 176 8.93 -26.13 25.75
C ARG A 176 8.43 -24.89 25.02
N GLY A 177 7.14 -24.81 24.70
CA GLY A 177 6.54 -23.61 24.09
C GLY A 177 6.85 -23.42 22.61
N GLY A 178 7.57 -24.35 21.96
CA GLY A 178 7.88 -24.28 20.52
C GLY A 178 6.63 -24.23 19.63
N GLN A 179 5.53 -24.87 20.05
CA GLN A 179 4.25 -24.85 19.37
C GLN A 179 3.59 -23.47 19.40
N LEU A 180 3.63 -22.77 20.55
CA LEU A 180 3.11 -21.42 20.67
C LEU A 180 3.99 -20.43 19.91
N TYR A 181 5.31 -20.61 19.95
CA TYR A 181 6.24 -19.86 19.11
C TYR A 181 5.89 -20.01 17.61
N ALA A 182 5.74 -21.25 17.13
CA ALA A 182 5.38 -21.53 15.74
C ALA A 182 4.01 -20.95 15.37
N LEU A 183 3.03 -21.07 16.27
CA LEU A 183 1.68 -20.52 16.07
C LEU A 183 1.70 -18.99 15.90
N PHE A 184 2.34 -18.25 16.82
CA PHE A 184 2.38 -16.80 16.74
C PHE A 184 3.22 -16.30 15.57
N LEU A 185 4.31 -17.00 15.22
CA LEU A 185 5.08 -16.70 14.02
C LEU A 185 4.21 -16.90 12.77
N GLY A 186 3.51 -18.04 12.66
CA GLY A 186 2.63 -18.33 11.52
C GLY A 186 1.48 -17.33 11.40
N ILE A 187 0.81 -16.97 12.50
CA ILE A 187 -0.23 -15.93 12.52
C ILE A 187 0.34 -14.58 12.05
N THR A 188 1.56 -14.24 12.44
CA THR A 188 2.20 -12.98 12.04
C THR A 188 2.49 -12.96 10.54
N ILE A 189 3.02 -14.05 9.99
CA ILE A 189 3.27 -14.18 8.54
C ILE A 189 1.95 -14.15 7.75
N ILE A 190 0.89 -14.80 8.26
CA ILE A 190 -0.46 -14.73 7.66
C ILE A 190 -1.00 -13.30 7.66
N SER A 191 -0.89 -12.60 8.80
CA SER A 191 -1.43 -11.24 8.96
C SER A 191 -0.74 -10.26 8.03
N ASN A 192 0.58 -10.36 7.93
CA ASN A 192 1.37 -9.59 6.98
C ASN A 192 2.72 -10.29 6.72
N TYR A 193 2.88 -10.88 5.54
CA TYR A 193 4.09 -11.65 5.20
C TYR A 193 5.37 -10.80 5.21
N TYR A 194 5.22 -9.50 4.96
CA TYR A 194 6.33 -8.58 4.81
C TYR A 194 6.98 -8.25 6.15
N ILE A 195 6.18 -7.87 7.14
CA ILE A 195 6.64 -7.70 8.53
C ILE A 195 7.00 -9.06 9.16
N GLY A 196 6.29 -10.14 8.81
CA GLY A 196 6.63 -11.50 9.21
C GLY A 196 8.04 -11.92 8.76
N PHE A 197 8.45 -11.54 7.55
CA PHE A 197 9.81 -11.75 7.05
C PHE A 197 10.85 -10.99 7.89
N MET A 198 10.63 -9.70 8.17
CA MET A 198 11.53 -8.89 9.01
C MET A 198 11.66 -9.48 10.42
N ILE A 199 10.54 -9.87 11.04
CA ILE A 199 10.56 -10.53 12.35
C ILE A 199 11.34 -11.85 12.27
N SER A 200 11.17 -12.65 11.22
CA SER A 200 11.91 -13.91 11.04
C SER A 200 13.43 -13.70 10.99
N LEU A 201 13.91 -12.66 10.28
CA LEU A 201 15.33 -12.28 10.26
C LEU A 201 15.82 -11.88 11.65
N PHE A 202 15.06 -11.06 12.37
CA PHE A 202 15.40 -10.69 13.74
C PHE A 202 15.47 -11.90 14.67
N LEU A 203 14.52 -12.83 14.59
CA LEU A 203 14.50 -14.02 15.44
C LEU A 203 15.72 -14.92 15.19
N ALA A 204 16.20 -15.02 13.95
CA ALA A 204 17.42 -15.76 13.62
C ALA A 204 18.66 -15.16 14.30
N LEU A 205 18.78 -13.83 14.32
CA LEU A 205 19.85 -13.11 15.02
C LEU A 205 19.68 -13.19 16.55
N TYR A 206 18.46 -12.96 17.03
CA TYR A 206 18.11 -12.91 18.45
C TYR A 206 18.30 -14.28 19.13
N ALA A 207 17.92 -15.39 18.48
CA ALA A 207 18.14 -16.74 19.01
C ALA A 207 19.63 -17.02 19.22
N GLY A 208 20.49 -16.59 18.29
CA GLY A 208 21.94 -16.69 18.43
C GLY A 208 22.47 -15.83 19.58
N TYR A 209 22.06 -14.56 19.63
CA TYR A 209 22.37 -13.65 20.75
C TYR A 209 21.99 -14.26 22.11
N TYR A 210 20.77 -14.75 22.23
CA TYR A 210 20.23 -15.29 23.47
C TYR A 210 20.97 -16.54 23.95
N LEU A 211 21.28 -17.47 23.05
CA LEU A 211 22.04 -18.68 23.36
C LEU A 211 23.49 -18.38 23.80
N ILE A 212 24.11 -17.33 23.24
CA ILE A 212 25.49 -16.94 23.57
C ILE A 212 25.56 -16.16 24.89
N VAL A 213 24.56 -15.32 25.17
CA VAL A 213 24.63 -14.32 26.24
C VAL A 213 23.87 -14.72 27.50
N ASN A 214 22.76 -15.43 27.35
CA ASN A 214 21.83 -15.72 28.44
C ASN A 214 21.85 -17.19 28.88
N ILE A 215 22.51 -18.06 28.12
CA ILE A 215 22.52 -19.50 28.39
C ILE A 215 23.97 -20.01 28.46
N ASN A 216 24.30 -20.69 29.55
CA ASN A 216 25.63 -21.29 29.77
C ASN A 216 25.68 -22.73 29.22
N HIS A 217 25.48 -22.87 27.91
CA HIS A 217 25.56 -24.15 27.21
C HIS A 217 26.93 -24.34 26.53
N SER A 218 27.27 -25.60 26.26
CA SER A 218 28.36 -25.92 25.33
C SER A 218 28.00 -25.51 23.89
N LEU A 219 29.01 -25.36 23.02
CA LEU A 219 28.78 -25.03 21.60
C LEU A 219 27.86 -26.04 20.92
N PHE A 220 28.01 -27.33 21.22
CA PHE A 220 27.18 -28.40 20.65
C PHE A 220 25.70 -28.29 21.07
N GLU A 221 25.44 -27.99 22.35
CA GLU A 221 24.08 -27.76 22.84
C GLU A 221 23.46 -26.51 22.21
N ASN A 222 24.23 -25.44 22.03
CA ASN A 222 23.78 -24.23 21.33
C ASN A 222 23.38 -24.53 19.87
N ILE A 223 24.18 -25.32 19.14
CA ILE A 223 23.82 -25.76 17.78
C ILE A 223 22.53 -26.58 17.78
N LYS A 224 22.38 -27.50 18.74
CA LYS A 224 21.16 -28.32 18.88
C LYS A 224 19.93 -27.46 19.16
N GLN A 225 20.04 -26.48 20.05
CA GLN A 225 18.93 -25.57 20.37
C GLN A 225 18.58 -24.66 19.19
N TYR A 226 19.58 -24.14 18.48
CA TYR A 226 19.36 -23.36 17.27
C TYR A 226 18.67 -24.19 16.18
N GLY A 227 19.03 -25.47 16.02
CA GLY A 227 18.34 -26.40 15.13
C GLY A 227 16.86 -26.60 15.47
N LYS A 228 16.52 -26.66 16.77
CA LYS A 228 15.10 -26.70 17.21
C LYS A 228 14.35 -25.42 16.88
N PHE A 229 14.98 -24.26 17.09
CA PHE A 229 14.43 -22.97 16.66
C PHE A 229 14.12 -22.98 15.16
N ILE A 230 15.04 -23.47 14.32
CA ILE A 230 14.81 -23.59 12.86
C ILE A 230 13.61 -24.51 12.57
N ALA A 231 13.53 -25.68 13.20
CA ALA A 231 12.44 -26.63 12.96
C ALA A 231 11.06 -26.03 13.30
N TYR A 232 10.93 -25.36 14.45
CA TYR A 232 9.68 -24.68 14.81
C TYR A 232 9.40 -23.44 13.96
N SER A 233 10.45 -22.75 13.48
CA SER A 233 10.29 -21.63 12.53
C SER A 233 9.71 -22.13 11.20
N ILE A 234 10.19 -23.28 10.69
CA ILE A 234 9.65 -23.93 9.49
C ILE A 234 8.20 -24.36 9.72
N LEU A 235 7.87 -24.90 10.90
CA LEU A 235 6.49 -25.25 11.24
C LEU A 235 5.57 -24.01 11.23
N GLY A 236 6.02 -22.88 11.81
CA GLY A 236 5.29 -21.62 11.78
C GLY A 236 5.13 -21.05 10.37
N ALA A 237 6.19 -21.06 9.56
CA ALA A 237 6.11 -20.67 8.15
C ALA A 237 5.16 -21.58 7.35
N SER A 238 5.17 -22.89 7.62
CA SER A 238 4.28 -23.87 6.98
C SER A 238 2.81 -23.62 7.32
N LEU A 239 2.50 -23.12 8.52
CA LEU A 239 1.14 -22.70 8.87
C LEU A 239 0.60 -21.62 7.93
N SER A 240 1.47 -20.73 7.43
CA SER A 240 1.11 -19.65 6.50
C SER A 240 1.04 -20.05 5.02
N ALA A 241 1.33 -21.31 4.68
CA ALA A 241 1.49 -21.79 3.30
C ALA A 241 0.27 -21.53 2.39
N VAL A 242 -0.96 -21.58 2.94
CA VAL A 242 -2.21 -21.27 2.24
C VAL A 242 -2.20 -19.91 1.54
N ILE A 243 -1.55 -18.91 2.13
CA ILE A 243 -1.42 -17.57 1.55
C ILE A 243 -0.03 -17.38 0.92
N MET A 244 1.00 -17.92 1.56
CA MET A 244 2.38 -17.68 1.13
C MET A 244 2.76 -18.37 -0.18
N LEU A 245 2.29 -19.60 -0.43
CA LEU A 245 2.63 -20.30 -1.68
C LEU A 245 2.06 -19.59 -2.92
N PRO A 246 0.76 -19.25 -2.99
CA PRO A 246 0.25 -18.47 -4.13
C PRO A 246 0.91 -17.09 -4.23
N ASN A 247 1.15 -16.42 -3.10
CA ASN A 247 1.82 -15.12 -3.10
C ASN A 247 3.26 -15.19 -3.65
N ILE A 248 4.06 -16.21 -3.29
CA ILE A 248 5.42 -16.40 -3.82
C ILE A 248 5.41 -16.61 -5.34
N GLU A 249 4.45 -17.39 -5.84
CA GLU A 249 4.30 -17.64 -7.27
C GLU A 249 4.00 -16.35 -8.05
N LEU A 250 3.18 -15.47 -7.48
CA LEU A 250 2.82 -14.19 -8.08
C LEU A 250 3.95 -13.14 -7.94
N LEU A 251 4.62 -13.09 -6.79
CA LEU A 251 5.77 -12.20 -6.56
C LEU A 251 6.93 -12.48 -7.51
N ARG A 252 7.16 -13.75 -7.88
CA ARG A 252 8.16 -14.16 -8.89
C ARG A 252 7.84 -13.65 -10.30
N GLN A 253 6.57 -13.43 -10.61
CA GLN A 253 6.12 -12.90 -11.91
C GLN A 253 6.07 -11.36 -11.92
N GLY A 254 6.04 -10.74 -10.73
CA GLY A 254 6.05 -9.29 -10.54
C GLY A 254 7.37 -8.78 -9.93
N LYS A 255 7.28 -8.15 -8.76
CA LYS A 255 8.37 -7.38 -8.13
C LYS A 255 9.69 -8.11 -8.00
N VAL A 256 9.70 -9.38 -7.60
CA VAL A 256 10.95 -10.11 -7.29
C VAL A 256 11.76 -10.38 -8.56
N ALA A 257 11.14 -10.39 -9.74
CA ALA A 257 11.86 -10.55 -11.01
C ALA A 257 12.88 -9.42 -11.27
N ASP A 258 12.63 -8.21 -10.74
CA ASP A 258 13.51 -7.05 -10.90
C ASP A 258 14.37 -6.79 -9.64
N ALA A 259 14.32 -7.68 -8.63
CA ALA A 259 15.11 -7.53 -7.43
C ALA A 259 16.60 -7.78 -7.73
N SER A 260 17.33 -6.71 -8.03
CA SER A 260 18.79 -6.71 -8.04
C SER A 260 19.31 -6.08 -6.75
N LEU A 261 20.08 -6.83 -5.96
CA LEU A 261 20.89 -6.24 -4.90
C LEU A 261 21.88 -5.27 -5.55
N GLN A 262 21.67 -3.98 -5.34
CA GLN A 262 22.56 -2.96 -5.90
C GLN A 262 23.77 -2.83 -4.98
N TRP A 263 24.92 -3.29 -5.47
CA TRP A 263 26.19 -3.16 -4.79
C TRP A 263 26.73 -1.75 -5.03
N GLY A 264 26.52 -0.85 -4.07
CA GLY A 264 27.11 0.47 -4.03
C GLY A 264 27.35 0.88 -2.57
N ASN A 265 28.48 1.53 -2.30
CA ASN A 265 28.81 2.04 -0.96
C ASN A 265 28.03 3.34 -0.69
N PHE A 266 26.72 3.23 -0.46
CA PHE A 266 25.89 4.35 -0.03
C PHE A 266 25.51 4.11 1.44
N ILE A 267 26.21 4.81 2.32
CA ILE A 267 25.79 4.98 3.71
C ILE A 267 24.69 6.04 3.66
N SER A 268 23.44 5.67 3.98
CA SER A 268 22.31 6.60 3.92
C SER A 268 22.29 7.55 5.13
N TYR A 269 22.80 7.11 6.29
CA TYR A 269 22.84 7.91 7.52
C TYR A 269 24.10 7.63 8.36
N THR A 270 24.55 8.65 9.08
CA THR A 270 25.59 8.52 10.10
C THR A 270 25.00 8.14 11.46
N PRO A 271 25.82 7.67 12.42
CA PRO A 271 25.34 7.42 13.79
C PRO A 271 24.79 8.69 14.47
N ILE A 272 25.26 9.87 14.07
CA ILE A 272 24.77 11.16 14.58
C ILE A 272 23.34 11.40 14.09
N ASP A 273 23.04 11.11 12.83
CA ASP A 273 21.69 11.25 12.29
C ASP A 273 20.70 10.32 13.00
N ILE A 274 21.11 9.08 13.34
CA ILE A 274 20.27 8.14 14.09
C ILE A 274 19.96 8.66 15.49
N LEU A 275 20.95 9.22 16.18
CA LEU A 275 20.78 9.76 17.53
C LEU A 275 19.86 10.99 17.55
N SER A 276 19.74 11.74 16.44
CA SER A 276 18.76 12.83 16.30
C SER A 276 17.30 12.36 16.46
N LYS A 277 17.02 11.07 16.22
CA LYS A 277 15.68 10.47 16.39
C LYS A 277 15.38 10.03 17.82
N GLN A 278 16.28 10.27 18.77
CA GLN A 278 16.05 10.05 20.21
C GLN A 278 15.47 11.27 20.94
N PHE A 279 15.13 12.33 20.21
CA PHE A 279 14.47 13.53 20.75
C PHE A 279 12.96 13.43 20.65
N ILE A 280 12.28 14.10 21.59
CA ILE A 280 10.82 14.14 21.63
C ILE A 280 10.24 14.78 20.36
N GLY A 281 9.28 14.12 19.72
CA GLY A 281 8.60 14.61 18.53
C GLY A 281 9.51 14.79 17.31
N ALA A 282 10.61 14.04 17.19
CA ALA A 282 11.57 14.10 16.08
C ALA A 282 11.01 13.52 14.76
N PHE A 283 9.96 14.16 14.23
CA PHE A 283 9.27 13.82 12.99
C PHE A 283 8.78 15.09 12.26
N GLN A 284 8.78 15.02 10.93
CA GLN A 284 8.10 15.90 9.99
C GLN A 284 7.60 15.07 8.79
N TYR A 285 6.62 15.54 8.03
CA TYR A 285 6.02 14.77 6.93
C TYR A 285 7.03 14.23 5.90
N ASN A 286 8.01 15.03 5.49
CA ASN A 286 9.03 14.62 4.50
C ASN A 286 9.98 13.51 5.01
N ASP A 287 10.00 13.23 6.32
CA ASP A 287 10.78 12.13 6.88
C ASP A 287 10.26 10.76 6.44
N LEU A 288 9.03 10.69 5.91
CA LEU A 288 8.47 9.46 5.36
C LEU A 288 9.21 8.98 4.10
N ILE A 289 9.92 9.87 3.41
CA ILE A 289 10.66 9.55 2.17
C ILE A 289 12.06 9.06 2.51
N ASN A 290 12.80 9.85 3.31
CA ASN A 290 14.21 9.62 3.62
C ASN A 290 14.50 10.16 5.02
N SER A 291 14.60 9.29 6.03
CA SER A 291 14.92 9.69 7.40
C SER A 291 15.52 8.54 8.21
N PRO A 292 16.40 8.85 9.19
CA PRO A 292 16.91 7.85 10.11
C PRO A 292 15.75 7.14 10.86
N PRO A 293 15.98 5.92 11.37
CA PRO A 293 14.92 5.08 11.93
C PRO A 293 14.25 5.71 13.16
N HIS A 294 12.92 5.71 13.19
CA HIS A 294 12.16 6.17 14.35
C HIS A 294 12.19 5.10 15.45
N THR A 295 13.07 5.27 16.44
CA THR A 295 13.28 4.29 17.52
C THR A 295 13.03 4.83 18.94
N TYR A 296 12.57 6.07 19.09
CA TYR A 296 12.27 6.68 20.39
C TYR A 296 11.19 5.91 21.17
N VAL A 297 11.55 5.47 22.38
CA VAL A 297 10.68 4.71 23.31
C VAL A 297 10.38 5.47 24.61
N GLY A 298 10.71 6.77 24.66
CA GLY A 298 10.61 7.58 25.88
C GLY A 298 11.91 7.63 26.68
N ILE A 299 12.16 8.77 27.30
CA ILE A 299 13.42 9.12 27.97
C ILE A 299 13.72 8.20 29.14
N PHE A 300 12.70 7.75 29.88
CA PHE A 300 12.92 6.84 31.00
C PHE A 300 13.55 5.51 30.56
N ALA A 301 13.07 4.92 29.46
CA ALA A 301 13.66 3.71 28.90
C ALA A 301 15.09 3.95 28.39
N THR A 302 15.36 5.09 27.75
CA THR A 302 16.71 5.45 27.30
C THR A 302 17.68 5.64 28.46
N VAL A 303 17.25 6.28 29.56
CA VAL A 303 18.05 6.38 30.79
C VAL A 303 18.37 5.00 31.34
N LEU A 304 17.42 4.06 31.33
CA LEU A 304 17.66 2.69 31.78
C LEU A 304 18.74 1.96 30.95
N VAL A 305 18.84 2.23 29.65
CA VAL A 305 19.94 1.71 28.80
C VAL A 305 21.28 2.31 29.22
N LEU A 306 21.37 3.61 29.49
CA LEU A 306 22.60 4.23 29.98
C LEU A 306 23.03 3.63 31.32
N LEU A 307 22.06 3.43 32.23
CA LEU A 307 22.28 2.80 33.52
C LEU A 307 22.72 1.34 33.38
N TYR A 308 22.17 0.59 32.43
CA TYR A 308 22.56 -0.79 32.13
C TYR A 308 24.06 -0.88 31.79
N LEU A 309 24.57 0.04 30.97
CA LEU A 309 25.98 0.04 30.55
C LEU A 309 26.95 0.30 31.71
N ILE A 310 26.58 1.16 32.66
CA ILE A 310 27.43 1.47 33.82
C ILE A 310 27.22 0.55 35.03
N ASN A 311 26.15 -0.26 35.03
CA ASN A 311 25.80 -1.12 36.17
C ASN A 311 26.80 -2.27 36.36
N LYS A 312 27.46 -2.33 37.51
CA LYS A 312 28.47 -3.37 37.81
C LYS A 312 27.87 -4.76 38.08
N ASN A 313 26.58 -4.84 38.40
CA ASN A 313 25.89 -6.11 38.67
C ASN A 313 25.55 -6.87 37.39
N ILE A 314 25.63 -6.22 36.22
CA ILE A 314 25.40 -6.84 34.92
C ILE A 314 26.77 -7.22 34.34
N SER A 315 26.90 -8.49 33.94
CA SER A 315 28.15 -9.03 33.41
C SER A 315 28.60 -8.31 32.14
N PHE A 316 29.91 -8.25 31.92
CA PHE A 316 30.48 -7.62 30.73
C PHE A 316 30.03 -8.31 29.43
N GLN A 317 29.88 -9.63 29.45
CA GLN A 317 29.37 -10.41 28.30
C GLN A 317 27.96 -9.99 27.89
N LYS A 318 27.07 -9.76 28.85
CA LYS A 318 25.71 -9.24 28.58
C LYS A 318 25.72 -7.84 27.98
N LYS A 319 26.62 -6.98 28.44
CA LYS A 319 26.76 -5.61 27.90
C LYS A 319 27.26 -5.61 26.47
N ILE A 320 28.36 -6.33 26.20
CA ILE A 320 28.93 -6.42 24.86
C ILE A 320 27.99 -7.14 23.90
N GLY A 321 27.31 -8.21 24.35
CA GLY A 321 26.30 -8.88 23.53
C GLY A 321 25.15 -7.94 23.16
N ALA A 322 24.61 -7.19 24.13
CA ALA A 322 23.53 -6.25 23.88
C ALA A 322 23.96 -5.09 22.95
N LEU A 323 25.16 -4.55 23.16
CA LEU A 323 25.74 -3.53 22.27
C LEU A 323 25.97 -4.09 20.87
N GLY A 324 26.50 -5.31 20.73
CA GLY A 324 26.70 -5.96 19.44
C GLY A 324 25.40 -6.17 18.67
N MET A 325 24.35 -6.63 19.35
CA MET A 325 23.02 -6.77 18.75
C MET A 325 22.45 -5.41 18.32
N LEU A 326 22.51 -4.38 19.17
CA LEU A 326 22.10 -3.02 18.79
C LEU A 326 22.91 -2.48 17.61
N SER A 327 24.22 -2.71 17.58
CA SER A 327 25.08 -2.31 16.47
C SER A 327 24.68 -2.98 15.17
N ILE A 328 24.39 -4.28 15.16
CA ILE A 328 23.91 -4.99 13.96
C ILE A 328 22.60 -4.36 13.46
N LEU A 329 21.65 -4.10 14.36
CA LEU A 329 20.35 -3.55 13.97
C LEU A 329 20.45 -2.10 13.47
N TYR A 330 21.24 -1.24 14.14
CA TYR A 330 21.42 0.14 13.69
C TYR A 330 22.28 0.23 12.43
N PHE A 331 23.35 -0.57 12.29
CA PHE A 331 24.10 -0.65 11.03
C PHE A 331 23.21 -1.12 9.89
N SER A 332 22.24 -1.99 10.15
CA SER A 332 21.27 -2.40 9.13
C SER A 332 20.41 -1.25 8.61
N THR A 333 20.24 -0.17 9.38
CA THR A 333 19.56 1.06 8.92
C THR A 333 20.49 2.05 8.24
N MET A 334 21.80 1.93 8.43
CA MET A 334 22.80 2.85 7.85
C MET A 334 23.26 2.44 6.46
N PHE A 335 23.38 1.13 6.21
CA PHE A 335 23.88 0.60 4.95
C PHE A 335 22.72 0.15 4.08
N ASP A 336 22.61 0.72 2.87
CA ASP A 336 21.53 0.39 1.93
C ASP A 336 21.43 -1.10 1.64
N ILE A 337 22.55 -1.80 1.49
CA ILE A 337 22.54 -3.25 1.21
C ILE A 337 21.94 -4.05 2.37
N LEU A 338 22.24 -3.67 3.61
CA LEU A 338 21.66 -4.33 4.78
C LEU A 338 20.17 -3.97 4.88
N ASN A 339 19.81 -2.72 4.64
CA ASN A 339 18.41 -2.29 4.61
C ASN A 339 17.61 -3.06 3.55
N GLN A 340 18.17 -3.25 2.35
CA GLN A 340 17.57 -4.05 1.28
C GLN A 340 17.36 -5.51 1.71
N ILE A 341 18.30 -6.12 2.45
CA ILE A 341 18.11 -7.49 2.99
C ILE A 341 16.85 -7.57 3.86
N TRP A 342 16.62 -6.59 4.74
CA TRP A 342 15.40 -6.53 5.55
C TRP A 342 14.13 -6.37 4.72
N HIS A 343 14.23 -5.82 3.50
CA HIS A 343 13.12 -5.56 2.58
C HIS A 343 13.03 -6.60 1.45
N GLY A 344 13.75 -7.72 1.55
CA GLY A 344 13.68 -8.82 0.57
C GLY A 344 14.50 -8.61 -0.71
N GLY A 345 15.53 -7.77 -0.64
CA GLY A 345 16.46 -7.47 -1.75
C GLY A 345 16.08 -6.24 -2.58
N GLN A 346 15.11 -5.44 -2.14
CA GLN A 346 14.68 -4.22 -2.82
C GLN A 346 14.70 -3.03 -1.87
N PHE A 347 15.09 -1.86 -2.38
CA PHE A 347 15.00 -0.64 -1.58
C PHE A 347 13.53 -0.21 -1.48
N PRO A 348 13.01 0.04 -0.27
CA PRO A 348 11.63 0.48 -0.10
C PRO A 348 11.38 1.87 -0.69
N VAL A 349 10.25 2.03 -1.38
CA VAL A 349 9.69 3.33 -1.69
C VAL A 349 8.89 3.81 -0.48
N TRP A 350 9.34 4.89 0.14
CA TRP A 350 8.83 5.46 1.40
C TRP A 350 8.89 4.48 2.58
N PHE A 351 8.98 5.04 3.79
CA PHE A 351 9.16 4.34 5.05
C PHE A 351 10.38 3.39 4.98
N PRO A 352 11.62 3.92 4.93
CA PRO A 352 12.79 3.11 4.61
C PRO A 352 13.20 2.09 5.69
N HIS A 353 12.73 2.26 6.92
CA HIS A 353 13.13 1.43 8.07
C HIS A 353 11.93 0.81 8.78
N ARG A 354 11.11 0.07 8.03
CA ARG A 354 9.86 -0.54 8.53
C ARG A 354 10.09 -1.50 9.69
N PHE A 355 11.30 -2.02 9.86
CA PHE A 355 11.71 -2.87 10.97
C PHE A 355 12.17 -2.12 12.23
N SER A 356 12.16 -0.77 12.28
CA SER A 356 12.73 -0.02 13.40
C SER A 356 12.03 -0.28 14.75
N PHE A 357 10.79 -0.76 14.74
CA PHE A 357 10.10 -1.24 15.95
C PHE A 357 10.83 -2.40 16.65
N ILE A 358 11.58 -3.22 15.92
CA ILE A 358 12.41 -4.30 16.46
C ILE A 358 13.57 -3.71 17.28
N ILE A 359 14.14 -2.60 16.82
CA ILE A 359 15.17 -1.87 17.57
C ILE A 359 14.59 -1.33 18.87
N SER A 360 13.43 -0.66 18.79
CA SER A 360 12.70 -0.17 19.96
C SER A 360 12.34 -1.28 20.96
N PHE A 361 11.88 -2.43 20.46
CA PHE A 361 11.62 -3.62 21.28
C PHE A 361 12.89 -4.07 22.00
N PHE A 362 14.01 -4.19 21.30
CA PHE A 362 15.28 -4.65 21.89
C PHE A 362 15.84 -3.64 22.92
N ILE A 363 15.69 -2.33 22.68
CA ILE A 363 16.00 -1.28 23.67
C ILE A 363 15.21 -1.51 24.96
N LEU A 364 13.91 -1.84 24.85
CA LEU A 364 13.08 -2.11 26.01
C LEU A 364 13.46 -3.41 26.73
N LEU A 365 13.99 -4.42 26.01
CA LEU A 365 14.54 -5.62 26.67
C LEU A 365 15.72 -5.27 27.58
N ILE A 366 16.62 -4.40 27.11
CA ILE A 366 17.74 -3.89 27.92
C ILE A 366 17.22 -3.09 29.11
N ALA A 367 16.17 -2.28 28.92
CA ALA A 367 15.55 -1.51 29.99
C ALA A 367 14.92 -2.41 31.07
N VAL A 368 14.28 -3.52 30.69
CA VAL A 368 13.75 -4.53 31.64
C VAL A 368 14.89 -5.10 32.48
N GLU A 369 15.97 -5.57 31.85
CA GLU A 369 17.11 -6.16 32.57
C GLU A 369 17.82 -5.13 33.48
N SER A 370 17.88 -3.87 33.06
CA SER A 370 18.39 -2.76 33.88
C SER A 370 17.59 -2.58 35.18
N LEU A 371 16.26 -2.74 35.12
CA LEU A 371 15.40 -2.66 36.29
C LEU A 371 15.55 -3.87 37.22
N GLU A 372 15.70 -5.09 36.67
CA GLU A 372 15.94 -6.29 37.48
C GLU A 372 17.22 -6.17 38.32
N HIS A 373 18.26 -5.55 37.76
CA HIS A 373 19.53 -5.32 38.43
C HIS A 373 19.68 -3.91 39.00
N SER A 374 18.58 -3.19 39.27
CA SER A 374 18.63 -1.75 39.54
C SER A 374 19.59 -1.35 40.66
N THR A 375 20.45 -0.37 40.40
CA THR A 375 21.43 0.17 41.35
C THR A 375 21.22 1.66 41.64
N GLN A 376 21.65 2.11 42.81
CA GLN A 376 21.71 3.54 43.12
C GLN A 376 22.81 4.23 42.31
N ILE A 377 22.55 5.44 41.82
CA ILE A 377 23.58 6.33 41.29
C ILE A 377 24.03 7.30 42.37
N ASN A 378 25.32 7.64 42.39
CA ASN A 378 25.86 8.70 43.26
C ASN A 378 25.83 10.07 42.56
N LEU A 379 26.11 11.15 43.30
CA LEU A 379 26.10 12.52 42.73
C LEU A 379 27.11 12.69 41.59
N VAL A 380 28.23 11.98 41.61
CA VAL A 380 29.24 12.03 40.54
C VAL A 380 28.68 11.46 39.24
N THR A 381 28.06 10.28 39.31
CA THR A 381 27.43 9.63 38.15
C THR A 381 26.28 10.48 37.62
N TYR A 382 25.46 11.04 38.51
CA TYR A 382 24.41 11.99 38.15
C TYR A 382 24.99 13.20 37.40
N GLY A 383 26.03 13.85 37.95
CA GLY A 383 26.73 14.97 37.32
C GLY A 383 27.22 14.62 35.92
N ILE A 384 27.92 13.49 35.76
CA ILE A 384 28.41 13.01 34.46
C ILE A 384 27.28 12.82 33.45
N LEU A 385 26.19 12.13 33.83
CA LEU A 385 25.07 11.88 32.93
C LEU A 385 24.36 13.18 32.53
N THR A 386 24.13 14.10 33.48
CA THR A 386 23.49 15.38 33.18
C THR A 386 24.36 16.28 32.30
N THR A 387 25.68 16.32 32.53
CA THR A 387 26.63 17.03 31.65
C THR A 387 26.63 16.41 30.25
N LEU A 388 26.69 15.08 30.14
CA LEU A 388 26.66 14.39 28.85
C LEU A 388 25.39 14.73 28.06
N VAL A 389 24.21 14.61 28.69
CA VAL A 389 22.93 14.96 28.06
C VAL A 389 22.89 16.43 27.65
N THR A 390 23.39 17.33 28.50
CA THR A 390 23.43 18.77 28.20
C THR A 390 24.32 19.07 26.99
N LEU A 391 25.51 18.46 26.92
CA LEU A 391 26.41 18.61 25.77
C LEU A 391 25.80 18.05 24.48
N ILE A 392 25.11 16.91 24.57
CA ILE A 392 24.37 16.34 23.43
C ILE A 392 23.29 17.32 22.95
N CYS A 393 22.44 17.83 23.85
CA CYS A 393 21.39 18.78 23.48
C CYS A 393 21.94 20.08 22.90
N LEU A 394 23.04 20.62 23.45
CA LEU A 394 23.72 21.79 22.91
C LEU A 394 24.28 21.50 21.52
N TYR A 395 24.91 20.35 21.31
CA TYR A 395 25.41 19.94 20.01
C TYR A 395 24.28 19.88 18.96
N TYR A 396 23.16 19.21 19.27
CA TYR A 396 22.02 19.13 18.34
C TYR A 396 21.31 20.47 18.12
N SER A 397 21.38 21.42 19.06
CA SER A 397 20.83 22.77 18.86
C SER A 397 21.57 23.58 17.80
N GLN A 398 22.80 23.18 17.46
CA GLN A 398 23.59 23.78 16.38
C GLN A 398 23.39 23.08 15.04
N LEU A 399 22.72 21.92 15.01
CA LEU A 399 22.47 21.15 13.79
C LEU A 399 21.10 21.52 13.21
N ALA A 400 21.05 21.70 11.88
CA ALA A 400 19.84 22.10 11.17
C ALA A 400 19.04 20.88 10.68
N TYR A 401 18.31 20.23 11.57
CA TYR A 401 17.33 19.20 11.20
C TYR A 401 15.92 19.78 11.11
N GLY A 402 15.21 19.61 9.99
CA GLY A 402 13.85 20.14 9.81
C GLY A 402 12.83 19.63 10.84
N PHE A 403 12.99 18.38 11.31
CA PHE A 403 12.12 17.79 12.33
C PHE A 403 12.46 18.20 13.77
N LEU A 404 13.60 18.87 14.02
CA LEU A 404 14.10 19.17 15.37
C LEU A 404 14.15 20.69 15.62
N SER A 405 13.28 21.19 16.50
CA SER A 405 13.30 22.59 16.90
C SER A 405 13.92 22.76 18.30
N ASN A 406 14.46 23.95 18.59
CA ASN A 406 15.00 24.27 19.92
C ASN A 406 14.01 24.00 21.06
N LYS A 407 12.71 24.16 20.82
CA LYS A 407 11.65 23.83 21.79
C LYS A 407 11.61 22.32 22.09
N LYS A 408 11.71 21.45 21.07
CA LYS A 408 11.77 19.98 21.22
C LYS A 408 13.04 19.55 21.96
N ILE A 409 14.18 20.17 21.66
CA ILE A 409 15.47 19.90 22.33
C ILE A 409 15.40 20.28 23.82
N ILE A 410 14.89 21.48 24.14
CA ILE A 410 14.74 21.94 25.53
C ILE A 410 13.78 21.04 26.31
N ALA A 411 12.64 20.66 25.71
CA ALA A 411 11.69 19.74 26.33
C ALA A 411 12.34 18.36 26.64
N THR A 412 13.08 17.81 25.66
CA THR A 412 13.85 16.56 25.84
C THR A 412 14.84 16.70 26.99
N TRP A 413 15.62 17.78 27.02
CA TRP A 413 16.59 18.05 28.08
C TRP A 413 15.93 18.12 29.47
N LEU A 414 14.83 18.87 29.60
CA LEU A 414 14.09 19.00 30.87
C LEU A 414 13.59 17.65 31.39
N ILE A 415 13.03 16.82 30.52
CA ILE A 415 12.52 15.50 30.91
C ILE A 415 13.69 14.59 31.35
N TYR A 416 14.84 14.62 30.66
CA TYR A 416 16.05 13.90 31.12
C TYR A 416 16.48 14.34 32.51
N MET A 417 16.54 15.64 32.77
CA MET A 417 16.92 16.17 34.09
C MET A 417 15.94 15.71 35.17
N ILE A 418 14.63 15.72 34.90
CA ILE A 418 13.59 15.24 35.82
C ILE A 418 13.77 13.74 36.10
N VAL A 419 13.92 12.91 35.07
CA VAL A 419 14.09 11.45 35.21
C VAL A 419 15.34 11.11 36.01
N LEU A 420 16.49 11.72 35.68
CA LEU A 420 17.75 11.51 36.40
C LEU A 420 17.67 11.96 37.86
N THR A 421 16.99 13.07 38.13
CA THR A 421 16.79 13.57 39.51
C THR A 421 15.91 12.63 40.32
N ILE A 422 14.80 12.15 39.75
CA ILE A 422 13.94 11.16 40.42
C ILE A 422 14.71 9.86 40.67
N TRP A 423 15.58 9.44 39.74
CA TRP A 423 16.40 8.24 39.90
C TRP A 423 17.48 8.40 40.99
N LEU A 424 18.16 9.55 41.06
CA LEU A 424 19.10 9.88 42.14
C LEU A 424 18.42 9.77 43.51
N GLU A 425 17.21 10.31 43.62
CA GLU A 425 16.42 10.37 44.85
C GLU A 425 15.57 9.12 45.10
N LYS A 426 15.71 8.08 44.28
CA LYS A 426 14.83 6.90 44.27
C LYS A 426 14.65 6.27 45.65
N TYR A 427 15.73 6.12 46.42
CA TYR A 427 15.69 5.49 47.75
C TYR A 427 15.02 6.37 48.80
N ARG A 428 15.16 7.70 48.70
CA ARG A 428 14.43 8.65 49.56
C ARG A 428 12.93 8.64 49.23
N LEU A 429 12.60 8.62 47.93
CA LEU A 429 11.22 8.63 47.43
C LEU A 429 10.51 7.26 47.57
N LYS A 430 11.25 6.16 47.76
CA LYS A 430 10.73 4.79 47.88
C LYS A 430 9.76 4.48 46.73
N LYS A 431 8.57 3.95 47.04
CA LYS A 431 7.52 3.62 46.06
C LYS A 431 7.04 4.81 45.21
N TRP A 432 7.23 6.05 45.66
CA TRP A 432 6.84 7.22 44.89
C TRP A 432 7.75 7.48 43.70
N SER A 433 9.01 7.02 43.73
CA SER A 433 9.95 7.16 42.61
C SER A 433 9.36 6.58 41.32
N TYR A 434 8.95 5.31 41.34
CA TYR A 434 8.37 4.65 40.16
C TYR A 434 7.01 5.21 39.75
N ARG A 435 6.21 5.72 40.69
CA ARG A 435 4.93 6.39 40.36
C ARG A 435 5.15 7.73 39.66
N LEU A 436 6.15 8.50 40.10
CA LEU A 436 6.55 9.74 39.44
C LEU A 436 7.18 9.45 38.07
N LEU A 437 8.01 8.40 37.96
CA LEU A 437 8.57 7.97 36.67
C LEU A 437 7.48 7.51 35.70
N LEU A 438 6.45 6.80 36.17
CA LEU A 438 5.28 6.48 35.37
C LEU A 438 4.59 7.77 34.88
N LEU A 439 4.31 8.73 35.77
CA LEU A 439 3.69 10.00 35.40
C LEU A 439 4.52 10.76 34.35
N VAL A 440 5.84 10.86 34.55
CA VAL A 440 6.75 11.51 33.60
C VAL A 440 6.77 10.76 32.27
N THR A 441 6.76 9.44 32.27
CA THR A 441 6.70 8.63 31.04
C THR A 441 5.39 8.84 30.28
N ILE A 442 4.26 8.96 30.98
CA ILE A 442 2.97 9.27 30.36
C ILE A 442 3.01 10.66 29.71
N LEU A 443 3.55 11.67 30.40
CA LEU A 443 3.66 13.03 29.87
C LEU A 443 4.63 13.10 28.70
N ASP A 444 5.78 12.43 28.79
CA ASP A 444 6.79 12.33 27.75
C ASP A 444 6.24 11.69 26.48
N LEU A 445 5.71 10.47 26.58
CA LEU A 445 5.13 9.77 25.45
C LEU A 445 3.91 10.53 24.92
N GLY A 446 3.03 11.05 25.76
CA GLY A 446 1.86 11.82 25.33
C GLY A 446 2.25 13.10 24.56
N LEU A 447 3.25 13.84 25.03
CA LEU A 447 3.78 15.01 24.31
C LEU A 447 4.47 14.60 23.00
N ASN A 448 5.19 13.48 22.98
CA ASN A 448 5.77 12.92 21.76
C ASN A 448 4.69 12.61 20.71
N GLN A 449 3.60 11.95 21.11
CA GLN A 449 2.47 11.63 20.22
C GLN A 449 1.82 12.91 19.68
N TRP A 450 1.51 13.87 20.57
CA TRP A 450 0.92 15.15 20.18
C TRP A 450 1.77 15.90 19.14
N LEU A 451 3.09 15.94 19.34
CA LEU A 451 4.03 16.57 18.39
C LEU A 451 4.08 15.84 17.04
N ILE A 452 4.03 14.51 17.01
CA ILE A 452 4.08 13.72 15.77
C ILE A 452 2.77 13.87 14.98
N MET A 453 1.62 13.80 15.65
CA MET A 453 0.31 13.89 15.00
C MET A 453 0.07 15.26 14.35
N ASN A 454 0.57 16.35 14.95
CA ASN A 454 0.49 17.68 14.35
C ASN A 454 1.25 17.83 13.01
N ASN A 455 2.07 16.85 12.62
CA ASN A 455 2.89 16.89 11.41
C ASN A 455 2.47 15.86 10.34
N HIS A 456 1.36 15.13 10.50
CA HIS A 456 0.95 14.05 9.59
C HIS A 456 0.02 14.48 8.44
N GLY A 457 -0.82 15.50 8.64
CA GLY A 457 -1.85 15.91 7.68
C GLY A 457 -2.98 14.88 7.58
N TYR A 458 -4.08 15.10 8.31
CA TYR A 458 -5.25 14.22 8.31
C TYR A 458 -6.37 14.77 7.44
N THR A 459 -7.21 13.88 6.90
CA THR A 459 -8.42 14.28 6.17
C THR A 459 -9.62 14.45 7.10
N VAL A 460 -10.63 15.14 6.61
CA VAL A 460 -11.89 15.38 7.31
C VAL A 460 -12.85 14.19 7.13
N ALA A 461 -13.56 13.82 8.20
CA ALA A 461 -14.45 12.65 8.22
C ALA A 461 -15.75 12.92 7.48
N SER A 462 -16.39 14.07 7.75
CA SER A 462 -17.63 14.51 7.09
C SER A 462 -17.49 14.54 5.57
N GLU A 463 -16.38 15.06 5.07
CA GLU A 463 -15.98 15.04 3.67
C GLU A 463 -15.99 13.61 3.10
N TYR A 464 -15.21 12.70 3.70
CA TYR A 464 -15.14 11.31 3.24
C TYR A 464 -16.51 10.61 3.26
N ILE A 465 -17.32 10.86 4.29
CA ILE A 465 -18.65 10.27 4.43
C ILE A 465 -19.60 10.78 3.34
N ALA A 466 -19.60 12.08 3.07
CA ALA A 466 -20.41 12.69 2.02
C ALA A 466 -20.05 12.10 0.65
N TYR A 467 -18.75 12.01 0.36
CA TYR A 467 -18.24 11.36 -0.84
C TYR A 467 -18.69 9.90 -0.97
N SER A 468 -18.47 9.08 0.07
CA SER A 468 -18.82 7.66 0.04
C SER A 468 -20.32 7.45 -0.16
N LYS A 469 -21.16 8.29 0.45
CA LYS A 469 -22.61 8.25 0.28
C LYS A 469 -23.01 8.60 -1.15
N LYS A 470 -22.37 9.62 -1.75
CA LYS A 470 -22.65 10.02 -3.13
C LYS A 470 -22.25 8.94 -4.13
N LEU A 471 -21.08 8.34 -3.96
CA LEU A 471 -20.65 7.25 -4.84
C LEU A 471 -21.63 6.08 -4.80
N GLN A 472 -22.15 5.75 -3.62
CA GLN A 472 -23.18 4.72 -3.47
C GLN A 472 -24.52 5.13 -4.11
N GLU A 473 -24.92 6.40 -3.98
CA GLU A 473 -26.12 6.94 -4.64
C GLU A 473 -26.05 6.80 -6.18
N ILE A 474 -24.88 7.08 -6.77
CA ILE A 474 -24.66 6.96 -8.22
C ILE A 474 -24.68 5.49 -8.65
N THR A 475 -23.90 4.65 -7.98
CA THR A 475 -23.72 3.23 -8.36
C THR A 475 -25.00 2.41 -8.21
N THR A 476 -25.87 2.75 -7.26
CA THR A 476 -27.17 2.09 -7.08
C THR A 476 -28.19 2.42 -8.18
N GLN A 477 -28.00 3.49 -8.95
CA GLN A 477 -28.84 3.82 -10.10
C GLN A 477 -28.46 3.06 -11.38
N LEU A 478 -27.28 2.44 -11.41
CA LEU A 478 -26.80 1.69 -12.55
C LEU A 478 -27.55 0.36 -12.67
N ASP A 479 -27.72 -0.13 -13.91
CA ASP A 479 -28.48 -1.33 -14.19
C ASP A 479 -27.90 -2.56 -13.49
N GLN A 480 -28.71 -3.22 -12.66
CA GLN A 480 -28.30 -4.41 -11.91
C GLN A 480 -28.62 -5.72 -12.65
N ASN A 481 -29.28 -5.65 -13.83
CA ASN A 481 -29.72 -6.83 -14.57
C ASN A 481 -28.75 -7.23 -15.71
N ASP A 482 -27.82 -6.36 -16.07
CA ASP A 482 -26.79 -6.66 -17.06
C ASP A 482 -25.70 -7.54 -16.42
N ASN A 483 -25.44 -8.71 -17.02
CA ASN A 483 -24.54 -9.72 -16.45
C ASN A 483 -23.12 -9.17 -16.22
N PHE A 484 -22.63 -8.33 -17.12
CA PHE A 484 -21.35 -7.66 -16.93
C PHE A 484 -21.26 -6.33 -17.69
N TYR A 485 -20.81 -5.31 -16.98
CA TYR A 485 -20.40 -4.04 -17.57
C TYR A 485 -19.38 -3.36 -16.67
N ARG A 486 -18.73 -2.33 -17.23
CA ARG A 486 -17.87 -1.42 -16.49
C ARG A 486 -18.38 0.01 -16.49
N VAL A 487 -17.86 0.77 -15.54
CA VAL A 487 -18.18 2.18 -15.34
C VAL A 487 -16.89 2.99 -15.39
N SER A 488 -16.90 4.08 -16.18
CA SER A 488 -15.84 5.10 -16.15
C SER A 488 -16.33 6.33 -15.40
N PHE A 489 -15.45 6.92 -14.61
CA PHE A 489 -15.68 8.22 -13.99
C PHE A 489 -14.64 9.21 -14.51
N ASP A 490 -15.04 10.44 -14.79
CA ASP A 490 -14.12 11.53 -15.15
C ASP A 490 -13.49 12.23 -13.92
N SER A 491 -13.93 11.80 -12.74
CA SER A 491 -13.55 12.36 -11.45
C SER A 491 -13.39 11.23 -10.43
N HIS A 492 -12.40 11.32 -9.55
CA HIS A 492 -12.24 10.34 -8.48
C HIS A 492 -11.70 10.98 -7.20
N ARG A 493 -12.00 10.39 -6.05
CA ARG A 493 -11.30 10.72 -4.80
C ARG A 493 -9.90 10.12 -4.86
N ARG A 494 -9.82 8.83 -5.20
CA ARG A 494 -8.59 8.04 -5.39
C ARG A 494 -8.81 6.94 -6.42
N PHE A 495 -7.73 6.35 -6.94
CA PHE A 495 -7.79 5.34 -8.00
C PHE A 495 -8.55 4.04 -7.65
N ASN A 496 -8.84 3.78 -6.36
CA ASN A 496 -9.54 2.56 -5.91
C ASN A 496 -11.04 2.77 -5.66
N ASP A 497 -11.65 3.80 -6.24
CA ASP A 497 -13.06 4.12 -6.03
C ASP A 497 -14.01 2.99 -6.48
N ALA A 498 -13.61 2.16 -7.44
CA ALA A 498 -14.32 0.93 -7.83
C ALA A 498 -14.57 -0.02 -6.64
N MET A 499 -13.57 -0.18 -5.77
CA MET A 499 -13.65 -0.97 -4.54
C MET A 499 -14.43 -0.27 -3.43
N ASN A 500 -14.49 1.06 -3.46
CA ASN A 500 -15.27 1.85 -2.51
C ASN A 500 -16.77 1.83 -2.83
N GLY A 501 -17.11 1.93 -4.12
CA GLY A 501 -18.47 2.01 -4.65
C GLY A 501 -19.03 0.68 -5.15
N HIS A 502 -18.28 -0.42 -5.00
CA HIS A 502 -18.68 -1.78 -5.37
C HIS A 502 -19.07 -1.96 -6.84
N TYR A 503 -18.36 -1.31 -7.76
CA TYR A 503 -18.59 -1.40 -9.20
C TYR A 503 -17.33 -1.83 -9.95
N ASN A 504 -17.50 -2.35 -11.17
CA ASN A 504 -16.36 -2.73 -12.01
C ASN A 504 -15.78 -1.49 -12.71
N GLY A 505 -14.75 -0.90 -12.10
CA GLY A 505 -13.98 0.20 -12.68
C GLY A 505 -12.73 -0.27 -13.42
N LEU A 506 -11.96 0.69 -13.94
CA LEU A 506 -10.73 0.44 -14.70
C LEU A 506 -9.48 1.04 -14.05
N SER A 507 -9.65 2.09 -13.25
CA SER A 507 -8.58 2.63 -12.41
C SER A 507 -8.32 1.74 -11.20
N HIS A 508 -7.07 1.64 -10.80
CA HIS A 508 -6.66 0.88 -9.62
C HIS A 508 -5.25 1.30 -9.17
N TYR A 509 -5.03 1.34 -7.86
CA TYR A 509 -3.71 1.51 -7.27
C TYR A 509 -3.49 0.52 -6.13
N SER A 510 -2.54 -0.38 -6.29
CA SER A 510 -1.92 -1.05 -5.16
C SER A 510 -0.44 -1.29 -5.44
N SER A 511 0.34 -1.53 -4.39
CA SER A 511 1.74 -1.93 -4.56
C SER A 511 1.92 -3.27 -5.30
N ASN A 512 0.84 -4.00 -5.59
CA ASN A 512 0.87 -5.33 -6.21
C ASN A 512 0.09 -5.36 -7.55
N THR A 513 -0.08 -4.22 -8.22
CA THR A 513 -0.70 -4.14 -9.55
C THR A 513 0.09 -4.95 -10.58
N GLU A 514 -0.63 -5.71 -11.41
CA GLU A 514 -0.09 -6.59 -12.43
C GLU A 514 0.57 -5.82 -13.58
N ARG A 515 1.79 -6.23 -13.95
CA ARG A 515 2.56 -5.61 -15.05
C ARG A 515 1.87 -5.69 -16.39
N GLN A 516 1.17 -6.79 -16.64
CA GLN A 516 0.51 -7.02 -17.91
C GLN A 516 -0.63 -6.03 -18.15
N SER A 517 -1.40 -5.71 -17.11
CA SER A 517 -2.44 -4.68 -17.17
C SER A 517 -1.84 -3.30 -17.41
N MET A 518 -0.72 -2.98 -16.76
CA MET A 518 0.00 -1.72 -17.01
C MET A 518 0.54 -1.63 -18.44
N ALA A 519 1.10 -2.71 -18.96
CA ALA A 519 1.59 -2.79 -20.33
C ALA A 519 0.44 -2.57 -21.33
N LEU A 520 -0.71 -3.22 -21.14
CA LEU A 520 -1.89 -3.03 -22.00
C LEU A 520 -2.34 -1.56 -22.02
N PHE A 521 -2.43 -0.90 -20.86
CA PHE A 521 -2.79 0.51 -20.79
C PHE A 521 -1.80 1.39 -21.56
N ASN A 522 -0.50 1.18 -21.36
CA ASN A 522 0.54 1.90 -22.10
C ASN A 522 0.46 1.66 -23.62
N TYR A 523 0.19 0.43 -24.05
CA TYR A 523 0.03 0.10 -25.48
C TYR A 523 -1.19 0.78 -26.10
N LEU A 524 -2.25 1.02 -25.33
CA LEU A 524 -3.48 1.66 -25.81
C LEU A 524 -3.47 3.19 -25.62
N GLY A 525 -2.44 3.76 -25.00
CA GLY A 525 -2.31 5.19 -24.75
C GLY A 525 -3.08 5.69 -23.53
N ILE A 526 -3.36 4.78 -22.59
CA ILE A 526 -3.99 5.06 -21.30
C ILE A 526 -2.88 5.20 -20.25
N PRO A 527 -2.89 6.24 -19.40
CA PRO A 527 -1.77 6.51 -18.52
C PRO A 527 -1.58 5.45 -17.43
N THR A 528 -0.31 5.11 -17.19
CA THR A 528 0.13 4.35 -16.02
C THR A 528 1.37 5.00 -15.43
N TYR A 529 1.52 4.94 -14.11
CA TYR A 529 2.74 5.37 -13.45
C TYR A 529 2.96 4.60 -12.16
N HIS A 530 4.20 4.22 -11.87
CA HIS A 530 4.57 3.30 -10.78
C HIS A 530 3.74 2.00 -10.74
N TYR A 531 2.65 1.96 -9.98
CA TYR A 531 1.72 0.83 -9.87
C TYR A 531 0.25 1.26 -10.03
N VAL A 532 0.02 2.42 -10.64
CA VAL A 532 -1.31 3.01 -10.86
C VAL A 532 -1.76 2.69 -12.28
N LEU A 533 -2.98 2.15 -12.39
CA LEU A 533 -3.78 2.16 -13.60
C LEU A 533 -4.71 3.38 -13.50
N ASP A 534 -4.61 4.30 -14.45
CA ASP A 534 -5.44 5.49 -14.48
C ASP A 534 -6.25 5.52 -15.78
N TYR A 535 -7.51 5.13 -15.71
CA TYR A 535 -8.45 5.26 -16.84
C TYR A 535 -9.07 6.66 -16.87
N SER A 536 -8.24 7.70 -16.80
CA SER A 536 -8.63 9.08 -17.04
C SER A 536 -8.82 9.36 -18.52
N HIS A 537 -8.06 8.68 -19.38
CA HIS A 537 -8.14 8.81 -20.83
C HIS A 537 -8.58 7.50 -21.49
N GLY A 538 -9.19 7.62 -22.66
CA GLY A 538 -9.65 6.51 -23.46
C GLY A 538 -10.24 7.00 -24.77
N THR A 539 -10.56 6.06 -25.65
CA THR A 539 -11.25 6.29 -26.92
C THR A 539 -12.54 5.49 -26.95
N TRP A 540 -13.38 5.72 -27.95
CA TRP A 540 -14.54 4.87 -28.17
C TRP A 540 -14.16 3.40 -28.39
N LEU A 541 -13.02 3.13 -29.02
CA LEU A 541 -12.53 1.77 -29.18
C LEU A 541 -12.14 1.13 -27.84
N THR A 542 -11.41 1.84 -26.97
CA THR A 542 -11.04 1.29 -25.66
C THR A 542 -12.25 1.16 -24.74
N ASP A 543 -13.18 2.11 -24.78
CA ASP A 543 -14.45 2.04 -24.05
C ASP A 543 -15.27 0.81 -24.50
N ALA A 544 -15.30 0.53 -25.80
CA ALA A 544 -15.96 -0.67 -26.34
C ALA A 544 -15.25 -1.95 -25.92
N LEU A 545 -13.92 -2.01 -26.07
CA LEU A 545 -13.09 -3.18 -25.71
C LEU A 545 -13.25 -3.57 -24.24
N PHE A 546 -13.29 -2.59 -23.33
CA PHE A 546 -13.43 -2.84 -21.89
C PHE A 546 -14.88 -2.98 -21.42
N ASN A 547 -15.85 -2.99 -22.33
CA ASN A 547 -17.27 -3.06 -22.05
C ASN A 547 -17.76 -1.95 -21.10
N ILE A 548 -17.35 -0.70 -21.35
CA ILE A 548 -17.82 0.45 -20.57
C ILE A 548 -19.24 0.79 -21.00
N LYS A 549 -20.21 0.61 -20.09
CA LYS A 549 -21.62 0.95 -20.28
C LYS A 549 -21.95 2.35 -19.83
N TYR A 550 -21.44 2.72 -18.66
CA TYR A 550 -21.77 3.99 -18.05
C TYR A 550 -20.53 4.87 -17.95
N SER A 551 -20.65 6.10 -18.43
CA SER A 551 -19.74 7.18 -18.09
C SER A 551 -20.44 8.12 -17.13
N VAL A 552 -19.78 8.41 -16.01
CA VAL A 552 -20.26 9.33 -14.99
C VAL A 552 -19.38 10.57 -15.00
N SER A 553 -20.04 11.71 -15.15
CA SER A 553 -19.39 13.03 -15.11
C SER A 553 -19.89 13.84 -13.94
N VAL A 554 -18.98 14.41 -13.15
CA VAL A 554 -19.30 15.25 -11.98
C VAL A 554 -19.24 16.73 -12.37
N ASN A 555 -20.22 17.51 -11.93
CA ASN A 555 -20.33 18.92 -12.30
C ASN A 555 -19.35 19.79 -11.49
N GLU A 556 -18.36 20.38 -12.17
CA GLU A 556 -17.29 21.19 -11.53
C GLU A 556 -17.81 22.47 -10.85
N ASP A 557 -18.90 23.05 -11.38
CA ASP A 557 -19.42 24.37 -10.94
C ASP A 557 -20.19 24.32 -9.61
N ARG A 558 -20.48 23.13 -9.07
CA ARG A 558 -21.20 22.95 -7.80
C ARG A 558 -20.37 22.15 -6.81
N GLN A 559 -19.47 22.87 -6.12
CA GLN A 559 -18.45 22.36 -5.20
C GLN A 559 -18.96 21.80 -3.84
N ASP A 560 -20.09 21.10 -3.80
CA ASP A 560 -20.51 20.44 -2.55
C ASP A 560 -19.74 19.12 -2.30
N ILE A 561 -18.95 18.66 -3.29
CA ILE A 561 -18.03 17.51 -3.17
C ILE A 561 -16.60 17.97 -3.49
N SER A 562 -16.05 18.86 -2.67
CA SER A 562 -14.69 19.45 -2.78
C SER A 562 -13.51 18.46 -2.75
N ILE A 563 -13.77 17.15 -2.71
CA ILE A 563 -12.79 16.08 -2.50
C ILE A 563 -12.57 15.26 -3.78
N LEU A 564 -13.47 15.41 -4.76
CA LEU A 564 -13.33 14.78 -6.06
C LEU A 564 -12.33 15.59 -6.88
N ASN A 565 -11.26 14.94 -7.32
CA ASN A 565 -10.37 15.52 -8.30
C ASN A 565 -10.95 15.19 -9.67
N HIS A 566 -11.30 16.22 -10.44
CA HIS A 566 -11.56 16.05 -11.86
C HIS A 566 -10.24 15.67 -12.54
N ILE A 567 -10.24 14.55 -13.26
CA ILE A 567 -9.01 13.95 -13.80
C ILE A 567 -8.94 13.97 -15.33
N SER A 568 -10.05 14.20 -16.02
CA SER A 568 -10.08 14.23 -17.49
C SER A 568 -11.35 14.84 -18.04
N THR A 569 -11.23 15.60 -19.12
CA THR A 569 -12.39 16.09 -19.87
C THR A 569 -12.60 15.20 -21.10
N ARG A 570 -13.28 14.05 -20.93
CA ARG A 570 -13.62 13.13 -22.03
C ARG A 570 -14.69 13.72 -22.95
N PHE A 571 -14.30 14.57 -23.89
CA PHE A 571 -15.20 15.24 -24.83
C PHE A 571 -15.99 14.27 -25.71
N ASP A 572 -15.36 13.14 -26.08
CA ASP A 572 -15.95 12.07 -26.88
C ASP A 572 -17.14 11.40 -26.17
N GLN A 573 -17.12 11.29 -24.84
CA GLN A 573 -18.21 10.70 -24.06
C GLN A 573 -19.46 11.59 -23.97
N LYS A 574 -19.35 12.90 -24.23
CA LYS A 574 -20.53 13.80 -24.30
C LYS A 574 -21.50 13.41 -25.41
N GLN A 575 -21.04 12.66 -26.41
CA GLN A 575 -21.87 12.13 -27.49
C GLN A 575 -22.67 10.88 -27.09
N TYR A 576 -22.35 10.24 -25.97
CA TYR A 576 -23.12 9.11 -25.44
C TYR A 576 -24.50 9.56 -24.98
N LYS A 577 -25.44 8.62 -24.99
CA LYS A 577 -26.84 8.87 -24.65
C LYS A 577 -26.96 9.31 -23.19
N LEU A 578 -27.50 10.50 -22.95
CA LEU A 578 -27.76 10.99 -21.60
C LEU A 578 -28.89 10.17 -20.95
N LEU A 579 -28.64 9.59 -19.78
CA LEU A 579 -29.63 8.85 -19.00
C LEU A 579 -30.11 9.62 -17.78
N ALA A 580 -29.19 10.25 -17.06
CA ALA A 580 -29.48 11.08 -15.91
C ALA A 580 -28.65 12.35 -15.98
N ASP A 581 -29.27 13.47 -15.61
CA ASP A 581 -28.64 14.78 -15.53
C ASP A 581 -29.16 15.47 -14.29
N THR A 582 -28.29 15.63 -13.31
CA THR A 582 -28.60 16.29 -12.04
C THR A 582 -27.69 17.50 -11.88
N ASP A 583 -28.00 18.36 -10.91
CA ASP A 583 -27.15 19.51 -10.61
C ASP A 583 -25.70 19.13 -10.21
N GLU A 584 -25.47 17.90 -9.72
CA GLU A 584 -24.18 17.44 -9.19
C GLU A 584 -23.43 16.47 -10.12
N TYR A 585 -24.13 15.65 -10.90
CA TYR A 585 -23.53 14.67 -11.82
C TYR A 585 -24.46 14.33 -12.98
N SER A 586 -23.89 13.82 -14.06
CA SER A 586 -24.59 13.25 -15.20
C SER A 586 -24.12 11.82 -15.47
N ILE A 587 -25.03 10.97 -15.94
CA ILE A 587 -24.75 9.58 -16.32
C ILE A 587 -25.10 9.42 -17.80
N ARG A 588 -24.15 8.92 -18.57
CA ARG A 588 -24.31 8.63 -20.00
C ARG A 588 -24.11 7.15 -20.29
N GLU A 589 -24.88 6.65 -21.23
CA GLU A 589 -24.86 5.25 -21.67
C GLU A 589 -24.17 5.11 -23.03
N ASN A 590 -23.16 4.25 -23.07
CA ASN A 590 -22.49 3.80 -24.28
C ASN A 590 -23.18 2.54 -24.81
N SER A 591 -23.74 2.62 -26.02
CA SER A 591 -24.31 1.47 -26.74
C SER A 591 -23.27 0.68 -27.55
N ASN A 592 -22.12 1.30 -27.84
CA ASN A 592 -21.06 0.73 -28.67
C ASN A 592 -20.09 -0.04 -27.79
N ARG A 593 -20.44 -1.29 -27.48
CA ARG A 593 -19.71 -2.13 -26.52
C ARG A 593 -19.39 -3.48 -27.11
N ILE A 594 -18.25 -4.01 -26.71
CA ILE A 594 -17.92 -5.42 -26.84
C ILE A 594 -18.15 -6.02 -25.46
N ASN A 595 -18.91 -7.11 -25.36
CA ASN A 595 -19.08 -7.87 -24.12
C ASN A 595 -17.71 -8.39 -23.59
N LEU A 596 -17.65 -9.34 -22.66
CA LEU A 596 -16.36 -9.82 -22.13
C LEU A 596 -15.40 -10.39 -23.20
N GLY A 597 -15.92 -10.78 -24.37
CA GLY A 597 -15.10 -11.14 -25.51
C GLY A 597 -15.84 -11.13 -26.84
N THR A 598 -15.07 -11.25 -27.91
CA THR A 598 -15.56 -11.26 -29.30
C THR A 598 -14.68 -12.14 -30.17
N VAL A 599 -15.25 -12.63 -31.28
CA VAL A 599 -14.53 -13.46 -32.25
C VAL A 599 -13.55 -12.62 -33.07
N VAL A 600 -12.32 -13.09 -33.19
CA VAL A 600 -11.26 -12.59 -34.08
C VAL A 600 -10.64 -13.73 -34.87
N ASN A 601 -10.02 -13.43 -36.02
CA ASN A 601 -9.32 -14.43 -36.82
C ASN A 601 -7.95 -14.82 -36.22
N ASP A 602 -7.25 -15.76 -36.85
CA ASP A 602 -5.94 -16.27 -36.40
C ASP A 602 -4.79 -15.26 -36.51
N GLN A 603 -4.98 -14.15 -37.23
CA GLN A 603 -3.97 -13.08 -37.33
C GLN A 603 -3.64 -12.46 -35.96
N VAL A 604 -4.53 -12.57 -34.98
CA VAL A 604 -4.27 -12.12 -33.60
C VAL A 604 -3.04 -12.81 -32.97
N LEU A 605 -2.67 -14.01 -33.43
CA LEU A 605 -1.49 -14.73 -32.96
C LEU A 605 -0.18 -14.16 -33.53
N LEU A 606 -0.24 -13.52 -34.69
CA LEU A 606 0.91 -12.98 -35.41
C LEU A 606 1.17 -11.51 -35.05
N ASN A 607 0.13 -10.80 -34.62
CA ASN A 607 0.20 -9.39 -34.25
C ASN A 607 0.70 -9.19 -32.81
N LYS A 608 1.39 -8.07 -32.59
CA LYS A 608 1.87 -7.63 -31.29
C LYS A 608 1.72 -6.12 -31.17
N PHE A 609 1.49 -5.66 -29.94
CA PHE A 609 1.50 -4.23 -29.68
C PHE A 609 2.89 -3.64 -29.84
N ILE A 610 2.93 -2.40 -30.33
CA ILE A 610 4.12 -1.60 -30.55
C ILE A 610 4.21 -0.56 -29.42
N GLU A 611 5.34 -0.51 -28.73
CA GLU A 611 5.54 0.48 -27.66
C GLU A 611 5.45 1.92 -28.18
N ASN A 612 4.83 2.81 -27.40
CA ASN A 612 4.67 4.23 -27.72
C ASN A 612 3.95 4.53 -29.05
N ASN A 613 3.20 3.57 -29.61
CA ASN A 613 2.42 3.78 -30.83
C ASN A 613 0.93 3.42 -30.62
N PRO A 614 0.23 4.14 -29.71
CA PRO A 614 -1.09 3.73 -29.25
C PRO A 614 -2.16 3.79 -30.34
N ILE A 615 -2.11 4.75 -31.25
CA ILE A 615 -3.08 4.84 -32.35
C ILE A 615 -2.92 3.67 -33.32
N SER A 616 -1.69 3.29 -33.69
CA SER A 616 -1.47 2.11 -34.55
C SER A 616 -1.89 0.82 -33.86
N ASN A 617 -1.71 0.71 -32.54
CA ASN A 617 -2.18 -0.44 -31.77
C ASN A 617 -3.71 -0.51 -31.73
N GLN A 618 -4.38 0.63 -31.55
CA GLN A 618 -5.84 0.73 -31.62
C GLN A 618 -6.37 0.42 -33.03
N GLU A 619 -5.69 0.89 -34.08
CA GLU A 619 -6.01 0.56 -35.47
C GLU A 619 -5.89 -0.95 -35.72
N MET A 620 -4.78 -1.58 -35.30
CA MET A 620 -4.59 -3.03 -35.40
C MET A 620 -5.68 -3.80 -34.64
N MET A 621 -6.05 -3.35 -33.44
CA MET A 621 -7.17 -3.92 -32.70
C MET A 621 -8.48 -3.83 -33.48
N TYR A 622 -8.79 -2.67 -34.06
CA TYR A 622 -9.96 -2.50 -34.90
C TYR A 622 -9.95 -3.41 -36.13
N GLN A 623 -8.81 -3.60 -36.80
CA GLN A 623 -8.67 -4.48 -37.96
C GLN A 623 -8.88 -5.95 -37.58
N LEU A 624 -8.39 -6.39 -36.41
CA LEU A 624 -8.65 -7.72 -35.87
C LEU A 624 -10.13 -7.96 -35.56
N LEU A 625 -10.83 -6.91 -35.09
CA LEU A 625 -12.26 -6.96 -34.83
C LEU A 625 -13.07 -6.98 -36.13
N SER A 626 -12.85 -6.00 -37.01
CA SER A 626 -13.58 -5.86 -38.26
C SER A 626 -13.28 -6.96 -39.27
N GLN A 627 -12.12 -7.62 -39.15
CA GLN A 627 -11.58 -8.57 -40.12
C GLN A 627 -11.42 -7.95 -41.52
N THR A 628 -11.10 -6.64 -41.54
CA THR A 628 -10.85 -5.86 -42.76
C THR A 628 -9.58 -5.03 -42.60
N ASP A 629 -9.01 -4.60 -43.73
CA ASP A 629 -7.88 -3.64 -43.76
C ASP A 629 -8.35 -2.17 -43.74
N ASN A 630 -9.63 -1.92 -43.43
CA ASN A 630 -10.16 -0.56 -43.33
C ASN A 630 -9.45 0.20 -42.20
N LYS A 631 -9.32 1.52 -42.38
CA LYS A 631 -8.73 2.41 -41.38
C LYS A 631 -9.84 3.06 -40.55
N LEU A 632 -9.80 2.87 -39.24
CA LEU A 632 -10.69 3.52 -38.29
C LEU A 632 -10.31 4.97 -38.04
N PHE A 633 -9.01 5.26 -37.97
CA PHE A 633 -8.50 6.59 -37.69
C PHE A 633 -8.00 7.29 -38.96
N SER A 634 -8.50 8.49 -39.22
CA SER A 634 -7.87 9.45 -40.13
C SER A 634 -6.92 10.35 -39.34
N SER A 635 -5.72 10.57 -39.86
CA SER A 635 -4.69 11.38 -39.20
C SER A 635 -4.58 12.74 -39.87
N SER A 636 -4.57 13.80 -39.07
CA SER A 636 -4.37 15.18 -39.52
C SER A 636 -3.01 15.69 -39.05
N HIS A 637 -2.23 16.24 -39.97
CA HIS A 637 -0.93 16.82 -39.66
C HIS A 637 -1.10 18.22 -39.08
N LEU A 638 -0.33 18.52 -38.03
CA LEU A 638 -0.26 19.87 -37.47
C LEU A 638 0.55 20.78 -38.40
N VAL A 639 -0.05 21.90 -38.82
CA VAL A 639 0.58 22.94 -39.62
C VAL A 639 0.96 24.09 -38.71
N PHE A 640 2.23 24.49 -38.68
CA PHE A 640 2.65 25.64 -37.87
C PHE A 640 1.86 26.90 -38.24
N ASN A 641 1.31 27.58 -37.23
CA ASN A 641 0.56 28.83 -37.40
C ASN A 641 1.41 30.04 -36.99
N ASP A 642 1.69 30.16 -35.71
CA ASP A 642 2.36 31.31 -35.11
C ASP A 642 3.09 30.91 -33.82
N SER A 643 3.93 31.79 -33.30
CA SER A 643 4.62 31.59 -32.02
C SER A 643 4.97 32.91 -31.36
N TYR A 644 4.98 32.94 -30.03
CA TYR A 644 5.35 34.11 -29.25
C TYR A 644 6.45 33.79 -28.24
N ASN A 645 7.45 34.69 -28.17
CA ASN A 645 8.55 34.63 -27.19
C ASN A 645 9.36 33.31 -27.22
N VAL A 646 9.39 32.61 -28.36
CA VAL A 646 10.15 31.38 -28.54
C VAL A 646 11.01 31.44 -29.81
N THR A 647 12.10 30.69 -29.81
CA THR A 647 12.94 30.46 -30.98
C THR A 647 13.07 28.96 -31.24
N GLN A 648 12.74 28.51 -32.45
CA GLN A 648 12.98 27.13 -32.85
C GLN A 648 14.48 26.89 -33.06
N LYS A 649 15.03 25.92 -32.33
CA LYS A 649 16.35 25.31 -32.60
C LYS A 649 16.10 23.94 -33.23
N GLN A 650 17.15 23.28 -33.73
CA GLN A 650 17.04 22.04 -34.53
C GLN A 650 15.96 21.06 -34.03
N ASN A 651 16.04 20.65 -32.76
CA ASN A 651 15.15 19.63 -32.19
C ASN A 651 14.32 20.13 -30.99
N TYR A 652 14.38 21.41 -30.64
CA TYR A 652 13.71 21.96 -29.46
C TYR A 652 13.35 23.43 -29.64
N TRP A 653 12.39 23.89 -28.84
CA TRP A 653 12.00 25.29 -28.74
C TRP A 653 12.62 25.91 -27.50
N GLN A 654 13.18 27.11 -27.66
CA GLN A 654 13.82 27.86 -26.59
C GLN A 654 13.00 29.11 -26.27
N ILE A 655 12.69 29.34 -24.99
CA ILE A 655 12.10 30.59 -24.52
C ILE A 655 13.15 31.70 -24.61
N ASN A 656 12.78 32.84 -25.20
CA ASN A 656 13.70 33.97 -25.37
C ASN A 656 13.82 34.83 -24.10
N ASP A 657 12.70 35.03 -23.41
CA ASP A 657 12.60 35.83 -22.18
C ASP A 657 11.74 35.07 -21.16
N SER A 658 12.37 34.54 -20.11
CA SER A 658 11.71 33.69 -19.10
C SER A 658 10.69 34.44 -18.23
N GLU A 659 10.67 35.78 -18.26
CA GLU A 659 9.70 36.59 -17.50
C GLU A 659 8.37 36.81 -18.26
N LYS A 660 8.31 36.42 -19.54
CA LYS A 660 7.12 36.54 -20.39
C LYS A 660 6.56 35.17 -20.72
N GLU A 661 5.25 35.14 -20.94
CA GLU A 661 4.59 33.95 -21.50
C GLU A 661 5.21 33.56 -22.84
N ALA A 662 5.28 32.26 -23.12
CA ALA A 662 5.88 31.70 -24.32
C ALA A 662 4.97 30.60 -24.86
N TRP A 663 4.62 30.68 -26.15
CA TRP A 663 3.68 29.72 -26.74
C TRP A 663 3.93 29.47 -28.23
N ILE A 664 3.42 28.33 -28.69
CA ILE A 664 3.46 27.89 -30.09
C ILE A 664 2.05 27.49 -30.50
N GLU A 665 1.63 27.90 -31.69
CA GLU A 665 0.34 27.55 -32.27
C GLU A 665 0.52 26.68 -33.52
N TYR A 666 -0.30 25.64 -33.60
CA TYR A 666 -0.49 24.87 -34.82
C TYR A 666 -1.96 24.89 -35.22
N ARG A 667 -2.19 24.81 -36.53
CA ARG A 667 -3.49 24.57 -37.13
C ARG A 667 -3.66 23.11 -37.49
N TYR A 668 -4.88 22.62 -37.37
CA TYR A 668 -5.25 21.28 -37.84
C TYR A 668 -6.69 21.27 -38.35
N HIS A 669 -6.99 20.26 -39.17
CA HIS A 669 -8.31 20.04 -39.75
C HIS A 669 -8.93 18.74 -39.24
N ILE A 670 -10.24 18.75 -39.01
CA ILE A 670 -11.09 17.59 -38.74
C ILE A 670 -12.08 17.54 -39.90
N ASP A 671 -12.18 16.39 -40.57
CA ASP A 671 -12.98 16.22 -41.77
C ASP A 671 -14.48 16.21 -41.43
N ASN A 672 -14.86 15.58 -40.30
CA ASN A 672 -16.24 15.52 -39.84
C ASN A 672 -16.38 15.92 -38.35
N SER A 673 -17.04 17.04 -38.09
CA SER A 673 -17.30 17.56 -36.74
C SER A 673 -18.29 16.75 -35.91
N GLN A 674 -18.75 15.59 -36.39
CA GLN A 674 -19.48 14.59 -35.60
C GLN A 674 -18.60 13.44 -35.11
N ASN A 675 -17.44 13.23 -35.75
CA ASN A 675 -16.50 12.17 -35.39
C ASN A 675 -15.70 12.56 -34.14
N PRO A 676 -15.54 11.67 -33.15
CA PRO A 676 -14.68 11.95 -32.01
C PRO A 676 -13.22 12.08 -32.46
N ALA A 677 -12.53 13.09 -31.92
CA ALA A 677 -11.14 13.38 -32.24
C ALA A 677 -10.25 13.23 -30.99
N TYR A 678 -8.99 12.90 -31.24
CA TYR A 678 -8.00 12.58 -30.23
C TYR A 678 -6.65 13.20 -30.55
N LEU A 679 -5.95 13.68 -29.52
CA LEU A 679 -4.56 14.13 -29.59
C LEU A 679 -3.65 13.02 -29.06
N MET A 680 -2.65 12.62 -29.86
CA MET A 680 -1.55 11.79 -29.37
C MET A 680 -0.48 12.69 -28.74
N LEU A 681 -0.29 12.55 -27.42
CA LEU A 681 0.68 13.31 -26.63
C LEU A 681 1.91 12.45 -26.31
N PRO A 682 3.12 12.86 -26.72
CA PRO A 682 4.36 12.16 -26.39
C PRO A 682 4.62 11.98 -24.90
N GLN A 683 5.20 10.82 -24.52
CA GLN A 683 5.47 10.42 -23.12
C GLN A 683 6.28 11.42 -22.29
N HIS A 684 7.05 12.31 -22.94
CA HIS A 684 7.94 13.26 -22.28
C HIS A 684 7.30 14.63 -22.05
N LEU A 685 6.12 14.92 -22.64
CA LEU A 685 5.45 16.20 -22.51
C LEU A 685 4.48 16.22 -21.33
N THR A 686 5.00 16.47 -20.13
CA THR A 686 4.18 16.54 -18.91
C THR A 686 3.53 17.91 -18.71
N SER A 687 2.51 17.97 -17.85
CA SER A 687 1.82 19.22 -17.47
C SER A 687 2.72 20.21 -16.73
N GLU A 688 3.85 19.76 -16.19
CA GLU A 688 4.90 20.62 -15.62
C GLU A 688 5.71 21.34 -16.69
N LEU A 689 5.80 20.78 -17.91
CA LEU A 689 6.56 21.33 -19.02
C LEU A 689 5.70 22.20 -19.93
N VAL A 690 4.48 21.78 -20.24
CA VAL A 690 3.59 22.48 -21.18
C VAL A 690 2.15 22.52 -20.69
N ASN A 691 1.41 23.55 -21.10
CA ASN A 691 -0.05 23.56 -21.06
C ASN A 691 -0.60 23.56 -22.48
N ILE A 692 -1.62 22.74 -22.76
CA ILE A 692 -2.18 22.59 -24.10
C ILE A 692 -3.62 23.09 -24.08
N ALA A 693 -3.96 23.99 -25.00
CA ALA A 693 -5.31 24.47 -25.21
C ALA A 693 -5.71 24.28 -26.67
N ILE A 694 -6.97 23.94 -26.90
CA ILE A 694 -7.59 23.80 -28.22
C ILE A 694 -8.77 24.75 -28.28
N ASN A 695 -8.74 25.70 -29.21
CA ASN A 695 -9.79 26.71 -29.39
C ASN A 695 -10.23 27.33 -28.04
N ASP A 696 -9.25 27.86 -27.30
CA ASP A 696 -9.40 28.45 -25.95
C ASP A 696 -9.84 27.50 -24.82
N THR A 697 -10.05 26.22 -25.10
CA THR A 697 -10.35 25.20 -24.08
C THR A 697 -9.06 24.51 -23.63
N THR A 698 -8.72 24.61 -22.35
CA THR A 698 -7.55 23.90 -21.79
C THR A 698 -7.82 22.40 -21.72
N ILE A 699 -6.87 21.59 -22.20
CA ILE A 699 -6.96 20.14 -22.19
C ILE A 699 -6.32 19.63 -20.90
N GLN A 700 -7.10 18.92 -20.08
CA GLN A 700 -6.58 18.20 -18.93
C GLN A 700 -6.06 16.83 -19.36
N TYR A 701 -4.84 16.48 -18.92
CA TYR A 701 -4.23 15.19 -19.16
C TYR A 701 -3.41 14.73 -17.96
N ALA A 702 -3.09 13.44 -17.88
CA ALA A 702 -2.43 12.90 -16.70
C ALA A 702 -1.03 13.51 -16.53
N GLU A 703 -0.71 13.93 -15.30
CA GLU A 703 0.57 14.56 -14.98
C GLU A 703 1.75 13.58 -15.04
N ARG A 704 1.49 12.30 -14.72
CA ARG A 704 2.49 11.23 -14.61
C ARG A 704 2.08 10.04 -15.45
N PHE A 705 2.96 9.62 -16.35
CA PHE A 705 2.69 8.57 -17.30
C PHE A 705 4.00 8.00 -17.87
N ASN A 706 3.96 6.75 -18.32
CA ASN A 706 5.13 6.01 -18.80
C ASN A 706 5.18 5.83 -20.34
N ALA A 707 4.14 6.23 -21.07
CA ALA A 707 4.02 6.03 -22.52
C ALA A 707 3.18 7.13 -23.18
N ASN A 708 3.23 7.26 -24.51
CA ASN A 708 2.42 8.24 -25.24
C ASN A 708 0.93 8.12 -24.86
N GLN A 709 0.27 9.25 -24.59
CA GLN A 709 -1.15 9.31 -24.21
C GLN A 709 -2.04 9.58 -25.42
N VAL A 710 -3.27 9.04 -25.42
CA VAL A 710 -4.32 9.38 -26.38
C VAL A 710 -5.44 10.10 -25.64
N ILE A 711 -5.58 11.40 -25.88
CA ILE A 711 -6.45 12.29 -25.11
C ILE A 711 -7.59 12.77 -26.00
N SER A 712 -8.83 12.73 -25.50
CA SER A 712 -9.97 13.28 -26.23
C SER A 712 -9.89 14.81 -26.31
N ILE A 713 -10.24 15.37 -27.46
CA ILE A 713 -10.23 16.82 -27.69
C ILE A 713 -11.62 17.34 -28.07
N PRO A 714 -11.92 18.64 -27.86
CA PRO A 714 -13.20 19.23 -28.22
C PRO A 714 -13.49 19.05 -29.70
N ASN A 715 -14.71 18.65 -30.01
CA ASN A 715 -15.21 18.64 -31.37
C ASN A 715 -15.87 20.00 -31.66
N THR A 716 -15.20 20.86 -32.41
CA THR A 716 -15.71 22.19 -32.75
C THR A 716 -16.52 22.13 -34.03
N SER A 717 -17.70 22.76 -33.99
CA SER A 717 -18.75 22.66 -35.00
C SER A 717 -18.48 23.43 -36.30
N SER A 718 -17.28 23.95 -36.53
CA SER A 718 -16.93 24.70 -37.74
C SER A 718 -15.91 23.94 -38.57
N ALA A 719 -16.20 23.78 -39.87
CA ALA A 719 -15.27 23.33 -40.90
C ALA A 719 -14.09 24.31 -41.14
N GLU A 720 -13.78 25.17 -40.17
CA GLU A 720 -12.67 26.13 -40.18
C GLU A 720 -11.52 25.62 -39.30
N GLU A 721 -10.30 26.01 -39.65
CA GLU A 721 -9.04 25.55 -39.05
C GLU A 721 -9.05 25.64 -37.52
N ASN A 722 -8.85 24.51 -36.84
CA ASN A 722 -8.74 24.46 -35.39
C ASN A 722 -7.34 24.85 -34.95
N ILE A 723 -7.23 25.57 -33.83
CA ILE A 723 -5.94 26.02 -33.28
C ILE A 723 -5.63 25.24 -32.02
N ILE A 724 -4.48 24.58 -32.01
CA ILE A 724 -3.84 24.05 -30.81
C ILE A 724 -2.75 25.03 -30.37
N ARG A 725 -2.89 25.57 -29.16
CA ARG A 725 -1.89 26.42 -28.50
C ARG A 725 -1.17 25.62 -27.43
N ILE A 726 0.16 25.59 -27.52
CA ILE A 726 1.04 24.93 -26.55
C ILE A 726 1.80 26.04 -25.83
N ASN A 727 1.51 26.23 -24.55
CA ASN A 727 2.19 27.18 -23.68
C ASN A 727 3.37 26.48 -22.98
N LEU A 728 4.57 27.05 -23.08
CA LEU A 728 5.81 26.49 -22.57
C LEU A 728 6.08 27.00 -21.15
N LYS A 729 6.41 26.10 -20.22
CA LYS A 729 6.72 26.42 -18.82
C LYS A 729 8.21 26.28 -18.46
N GLN A 730 9.01 25.75 -19.38
CA GLN A 730 10.45 25.51 -19.19
C GLN A 730 11.24 26.09 -20.37
N ASP A 731 12.48 26.52 -20.08
CA ASP A 731 13.32 27.27 -21.04
C ASP A 731 13.57 26.52 -22.34
N ASN A 732 13.69 25.20 -22.31
CA ASN A 732 13.96 24.37 -23.48
C ASN A 732 13.02 23.17 -23.50
N ILE A 733 12.23 23.04 -24.57
CA ILE A 733 11.23 21.98 -24.70
C ILE A 733 11.33 21.29 -26.05
N MET A 734 11.43 19.96 -26.02
CA MET A 734 11.24 19.11 -27.20
C MET A 734 9.75 18.75 -27.25
N LEU A 735 9.05 19.12 -28.33
CA LEU A 735 7.64 18.79 -28.49
C LEU A 735 7.40 17.36 -28.99
N GLY A 736 8.39 16.78 -29.68
CA GLY A 736 8.20 15.51 -30.37
C GLY A 736 7.16 15.60 -31.50
N GLU A 737 6.63 14.45 -31.89
CA GLU A 737 5.59 14.33 -32.91
C GLU A 737 4.22 14.37 -32.23
N LEU A 738 3.49 15.47 -32.43
CA LEU A 738 2.11 15.64 -32.03
C LEU A 738 1.22 15.38 -33.24
N SER A 739 0.16 14.60 -33.07
CA SER A 739 -0.75 14.25 -34.15
C SER A 739 -2.19 14.19 -33.68
N ILE A 740 -3.10 14.60 -34.56
CA ILE A 740 -4.54 14.56 -34.33
C ILE A 740 -5.11 13.39 -35.11
N HIS A 741 -5.97 12.62 -34.46
CA HIS A 741 -6.60 11.45 -35.02
C HIS A 741 -8.11 11.54 -34.83
N GLU A 742 -8.84 11.43 -35.93
CA GLU A 742 -10.29 11.42 -35.97
C GLU A 742 -10.77 9.98 -36.18
N LEU A 743 -11.70 9.53 -35.36
CA LEU A 743 -12.28 8.19 -35.43
C LEU A 743 -13.56 8.22 -36.27
N ASP A 744 -13.66 7.37 -37.29
CA ASP A 744 -14.86 7.24 -38.10
C ASP A 744 -15.98 6.56 -37.28
N LYS A 745 -16.94 7.38 -36.84
CA LYS A 745 -18.04 6.98 -35.96
C LYS A 745 -19.00 6.00 -36.63
N GLU A 746 -19.32 6.22 -37.91
CA GLU A 746 -20.28 5.40 -38.65
C GLU A 746 -19.68 4.02 -38.90
N LEU A 747 -18.44 3.99 -39.42
CA LEU A 747 -17.68 2.77 -39.65
C LEU A 747 -17.51 1.96 -38.36
N PHE A 748 -17.18 2.63 -37.25
CA PHE A 748 -17.05 1.98 -35.94
C PHE A 748 -18.35 1.34 -35.46
N THR A 749 -19.45 2.10 -35.51
CA THR A 749 -20.76 1.65 -35.03
C THR A 749 -21.29 0.49 -35.88
N GLU A 750 -21.14 0.58 -37.20
CA GLU A 750 -21.49 -0.50 -38.14
C GLU A 750 -20.68 -1.77 -37.83
N THR A 751 -19.37 -1.63 -37.67
CA THR A 751 -18.47 -2.75 -37.34
C THR A 751 -18.94 -3.47 -36.08
N LEU A 752 -19.17 -2.73 -34.99
CA LEU A 752 -19.61 -3.32 -33.72
C LEU A 752 -20.99 -3.97 -33.79
N SER A 753 -21.93 -3.39 -34.55
CA SER A 753 -23.27 -3.95 -34.70
C SER A 753 -23.27 -5.34 -35.37
N ASN A 754 -22.25 -5.63 -36.18
CA ASN A 754 -22.07 -6.90 -36.90
C ASN A 754 -21.16 -7.90 -36.16
N GLN A 755 -20.55 -7.52 -35.02
CA GLN A 755 -19.62 -8.39 -34.30
C GLN A 755 -20.31 -9.58 -33.61
N LYS A 756 -19.65 -10.73 -33.68
CA LYS A 756 -20.05 -11.92 -32.91
C LYS A 756 -19.45 -11.85 -31.51
N MET A 757 -20.26 -11.34 -30.57
CA MET A 757 -19.87 -11.14 -29.19
C MET A 757 -20.25 -12.31 -28.29
N PHE A 758 -19.46 -12.53 -27.24
CA PHE A 758 -19.77 -13.46 -26.18
C PHE A 758 -21.08 -13.07 -25.47
N GLN A 759 -21.98 -14.04 -25.29
CA GLN A 759 -23.24 -13.87 -24.60
C GLN A 759 -23.10 -14.48 -23.20
N GLU A 760 -22.86 -13.65 -22.21
CA GLU A 760 -22.77 -14.04 -20.81
C GLU A 760 -24.11 -14.63 -20.34
N GLU A 761 -24.08 -15.84 -19.79
CA GLU A 761 -25.22 -16.45 -19.11
C GLU A 761 -25.08 -16.33 -17.59
N ILE A 762 -23.85 -16.45 -17.09
CA ILE A 762 -23.50 -16.33 -15.68
C ILE A 762 -22.21 -15.54 -15.58
N PHE A 763 -22.23 -14.49 -14.78
CA PHE A 763 -21.04 -13.74 -14.40
C PHE A 763 -20.87 -13.75 -12.89
N MET A 764 -19.73 -14.27 -12.47
CA MET A 764 -19.14 -14.11 -11.15
C MET A 764 -17.67 -13.77 -11.37
N HIS A 765 -17.07 -12.99 -10.49
CA HIS A 765 -15.73 -12.47 -10.76
C HIS A 765 -14.68 -13.58 -10.95
N SER A 766 -14.86 -14.74 -10.30
CA SER A 766 -14.01 -15.93 -10.46
C SER A 766 -14.63 -17.06 -11.30
N TYR A 767 -15.84 -16.88 -11.83
CA TYR A 767 -16.53 -17.87 -12.67
C TYR A 767 -17.39 -17.21 -13.75
N ILE A 768 -17.06 -17.45 -15.01
CA ILE A 768 -17.77 -16.87 -16.15
C ILE A 768 -18.26 -18.01 -17.03
N LYS A 769 -19.54 -17.97 -17.41
CA LYS A 769 -20.14 -18.92 -18.34
C LYS A 769 -21.00 -18.20 -19.35
N GLY A 770 -20.93 -18.64 -20.60
CA GLY A 770 -21.73 -18.08 -21.68
C GLY A 770 -21.52 -18.80 -22.99
N LYS A 771 -22.06 -18.24 -24.06
CA LYS A 771 -22.00 -18.80 -25.40
C LYS A 771 -21.34 -17.84 -26.37
N ILE A 772 -20.61 -18.40 -27.33
CA ILE A 772 -20.09 -17.68 -28.48
C ILE A 772 -20.30 -18.50 -29.74
N GLU A 773 -20.48 -17.83 -30.87
CA GLU A 773 -20.62 -18.45 -32.18
C GLU A 773 -19.47 -18.01 -33.07
N ALA A 774 -18.67 -18.96 -33.55
CA ALA A 774 -17.63 -18.72 -34.54
C ALA A 774 -18.07 -19.25 -35.91
N THR A 775 -17.81 -18.48 -36.96
CA THR A 775 -18.18 -18.83 -38.35
C THR A 775 -17.03 -19.47 -39.13
N GLU A 776 -15.80 -19.29 -38.67
CA GLU A 776 -14.58 -19.76 -39.33
C GLU A 776 -13.79 -20.70 -38.42
N ASP A 777 -13.03 -21.61 -39.03
CA ASP A 777 -12.15 -22.52 -38.29
C ASP A 777 -10.84 -21.82 -37.96
N GLY A 778 -10.27 -22.10 -36.80
CA GLY A 778 -9.06 -21.40 -36.32
C GLY A 778 -9.30 -20.00 -35.75
N SER A 779 -10.55 -19.57 -35.58
CA SER A 779 -10.86 -18.30 -34.89
C SER A 779 -10.53 -18.37 -33.38
N TYR A 780 -10.36 -17.19 -32.78
CA TYR A 780 -10.14 -17.01 -31.35
C TYR A 780 -11.20 -16.09 -30.76
N MET A 781 -11.55 -16.29 -29.49
CA MET A 781 -12.20 -15.25 -28.71
C MET A 781 -11.12 -14.37 -28.08
N LEU A 782 -11.08 -13.10 -28.47
CA LEU A 782 -10.32 -12.08 -27.77
C LEU A 782 -11.17 -11.58 -26.59
N THR A 783 -10.63 -11.63 -25.38
CA THR A 783 -11.34 -11.16 -24.18
C THR A 783 -10.74 -9.86 -23.65
N SER A 784 -11.51 -9.14 -22.83
CA SER A 784 -11.03 -8.00 -22.05
C SER A 784 -10.42 -8.39 -20.69
N ILE A 785 -10.15 -9.67 -20.48
CA ILE A 785 -9.60 -10.23 -19.24
C ILE A 785 -8.08 -10.38 -19.41
N PRO A 786 -7.25 -9.89 -18.47
CA PRO A 786 -5.81 -10.17 -18.50
C PRO A 786 -5.52 -11.67 -18.47
N HIS A 787 -4.52 -12.09 -19.24
CA HIS A 787 -4.14 -13.49 -19.24
C HIS A 787 -3.49 -13.90 -17.90
N ASP A 788 -4.05 -14.91 -17.24
CA ASP A 788 -3.46 -15.56 -16.08
C ASP A 788 -3.57 -17.08 -16.24
N LYS A 789 -2.49 -17.80 -15.94
CA LYS A 789 -2.42 -19.28 -15.96
C LYS A 789 -3.40 -19.96 -14.99
N ASN A 790 -3.91 -19.22 -14.01
CA ASN A 790 -4.86 -19.71 -13.03
C ASN A 790 -6.32 -19.71 -13.54
N TRP A 791 -6.58 -19.12 -14.72
CA TRP A 791 -7.85 -19.31 -15.42
C TRP A 791 -7.90 -20.71 -16.04
N GLN A 792 -8.90 -21.49 -15.63
CA GLN A 792 -9.19 -22.82 -16.17
C GLN A 792 -10.34 -22.72 -17.16
N LEU A 793 -10.11 -23.18 -18.39
CA LEU A 793 -11.07 -23.13 -19.46
C LEU A 793 -11.71 -24.51 -19.71
N LYS A 794 -13.02 -24.52 -19.94
CA LYS A 794 -13.74 -25.60 -20.60
C LYS A 794 -14.53 -25.08 -21.79
N ILE A 795 -14.50 -25.84 -22.87
CA ILE A 795 -15.31 -25.64 -24.07
C ILE A 795 -16.21 -26.86 -24.22
N ASP A 796 -17.52 -26.66 -24.22
CA ASP A 796 -18.53 -27.72 -24.28
C ASP A 796 -18.29 -28.83 -23.23
N GLY A 797 -17.91 -28.41 -22.02
CA GLY A 797 -17.61 -29.28 -20.88
C GLY A 797 -16.23 -29.97 -20.90
N LYS A 798 -15.46 -29.85 -21.99
CA LYS A 798 -14.11 -30.42 -22.09
C LYS A 798 -13.05 -29.40 -21.72
N LYS A 799 -12.07 -29.81 -20.91
CA LYS A 799 -10.95 -28.94 -20.51
C LYS A 799 -10.07 -28.61 -21.71
N VAL A 800 -9.77 -27.33 -21.91
CA VAL A 800 -8.91 -26.79 -22.97
C VAL A 800 -7.96 -25.78 -22.33
N ASP A 801 -6.75 -25.64 -22.87
CA ASP A 801 -5.82 -24.61 -22.40
C ASP A 801 -6.18 -23.24 -22.98
N THR A 802 -6.00 -22.21 -22.17
CA THR A 802 -6.13 -20.82 -22.62
C THR A 802 -4.91 -20.43 -23.45
N VAL A 803 -5.05 -19.41 -24.29
CA VAL A 803 -3.93 -18.82 -25.03
C VAL A 803 -3.71 -17.39 -24.59
N LYS A 804 -2.48 -16.90 -24.70
CA LYS A 804 -2.12 -15.50 -24.44
C LYS A 804 -2.15 -14.75 -25.76
N LEU A 805 -3.07 -13.80 -25.92
CA LEU A 805 -3.20 -12.97 -27.12
C LEU A 805 -2.60 -11.59 -26.88
N LEU A 806 -1.95 -11.03 -27.92
CA LEU A 806 -1.34 -9.70 -27.90
C LEU A 806 -0.41 -9.46 -26.72
N ASP A 807 0.21 -10.55 -26.23
CA ASP A 807 1.05 -10.58 -25.03
C ASP A 807 0.39 -10.02 -23.74
N THR A 808 -0.93 -9.82 -23.71
CA THR A 808 -1.64 -9.08 -22.65
C THR A 808 -2.95 -9.71 -22.21
N LEU A 809 -3.74 -10.28 -23.13
CA LEU A 809 -5.12 -10.67 -22.88
C LEU A 809 -5.31 -12.19 -22.94
N LEU A 810 -6.28 -12.69 -22.18
CA LEU A 810 -6.73 -14.06 -22.22
C LEU A 810 -7.45 -14.30 -23.55
N GLY A 811 -7.02 -15.31 -24.28
CA GLY A 811 -7.68 -15.78 -25.49
C GLY A 811 -8.18 -17.20 -25.35
N ILE A 812 -9.22 -17.52 -26.13
CA ILE A 812 -9.86 -18.83 -26.14
C ILE A 812 -9.89 -19.33 -27.59
N PRO A 813 -9.29 -20.48 -27.92
CA PRO A 813 -9.40 -21.06 -29.25
C PRO A 813 -10.85 -21.50 -29.51
N LEU A 814 -11.40 -21.14 -30.66
CA LEU A 814 -12.76 -21.48 -31.06
C LEU A 814 -12.77 -22.51 -32.19
N LYS A 815 -13.91 -23.17 -32.34
CA LYS A 815 -14.26 -24.02 -33.48
C LYS A 815 -15.53 -23.48 -34.11
N VAL A 816 -15.72 -23.76 -35.39
CA VAL A 816 -16.94 -23.41 -36.12
C VAL A 816 -18.18 -23.91 -35.38
N GLY A 817 -19.17 -23.01 -35.24
CA GLY A 817 -20.46 -23.26 -34.60
C GLY A 817 -20.60 -22.56 -33.25
N GLN A 818 -21.73 -22.83 -32.61
CA GLN A 818 -22.01 -22.33 -31.26
C GLN A 818 -21.30 -23.19 -30.22
N GLN A 819 -20.57 -22.55 -29.30
CA GLN A 819 -19.81 -23.21 -28.24
C GLN A 819 -20.17 -22.62 -26.88
N THR A 820 -20.19 -23.47 -25.85
CA THR A 820 -20.34 -23.03 -24.46
C THR A 820 -18.96 -22.89 -23.83
N ILE A 821 -18.65 -21.69 -23.36
CA ILE A 821 -17.40 -21.36 -22.68
C ILE A 821 -17.63 -21.30 -21.19
N GLU A 822 -16.79 -21.98 -20.41
CA GLU A 822 -16.74 -21.87 -18.96
C GLU A 822 -15.31 -21.54 -18.52
N LEU A 823 -15.15 -20.41 -17.85
CA LEU A 823 -13.90 -19.95 -17.23
C LEU A 823 -14.02 -20.01 -15.72
N THR A 824 -13.03 -20.58 -15.05
CA THR A 824 -12.96 -20.62 -13.57
C THR A 824 -11.58 -20.20 -13.10
N TYR A 825 -11.49 -19.17 -12.26
CA TYR A 825 -10.22 -18.73 -11.68
C TYR A 825 -9.89 -19.57 -10.43
N ARG A 826 -8.84 -20.39 -10.50
CA ARG A 826 -8.45 -21.27 -9.39
C ARG A 826 -6.93 -21.49 -9.32
N PRO A 827 -6.22 -20.75 -8.45
CA PRO A 827 -4.79 -20.94 -8.25
C PRO A 827 -4.46 -22.34 -7.72
N THR A 828 -3.55 -23.05 -8.40
CA THR A 828 -3.15 -24.41 -7.99
C THR A 828 -2.32 -24.40 -6.71
N SER A 829 -1.46 -23.40 -6.54
CA SER A 829 -0.63 -23.18 -5.36
C SER A 829 -1.44 -22.95 -4.09
N LEU A 830 -2.65 -22.36 -4.20
CA LEU A 830 -3.57 -22.22 -3.08
C LEU A 830 -3.97 -23.58 -2.50
N LEU A 831 -4.29 -24.57 -3.34
CA LEU A 831 -4.68 -25.91 -2.87
C LEU A 831 -3.54 -26.62 -2.13
N ILE A 832 -2.32 -26.55 -2.68
CA ILE A 832 -1.13 -27.12 -2.05
C ILE A 832 -0.89 -26.41 -0.70
N GLY A 833 -0.98 -25.08 -0.69
CA GLY A 833 -0.84 -24.27 0.50
C GLY A 833 -1.86 -24.63 1.58
N THR A 834 -3.12 -24.85 1.21
CA THR A 834 -4.18 -25.30 2.13
C THR A 834 -3.81 -26.61 2.82
N VAL A 835 -3.35 -27.62 2.05
CA VAL A 835 -2.97 -28.93 2.61
C VAL A 835 -1.79 -28.77 3.57
N VAL A 836 -0.74 -28.04 3.18
CA VAL A 836 0.44 -27.81 4.02
C VAL A 836 0.08 -27.07 5.31
N SER A 837 -0.74 -26.01 5.22
CA SER A 837 -1.22 -25.26 6.38
C SER A 837 -2.04 -26.13 7.35
N ILE A 838 -2.92 -27.00 6.83
CA ILE A 838 -3.71 -27.92 7.66
C ILE A 838 -2.80 -28.90 8.41
N VAL A 839 -1.83 -29.50 7.72
CA VAL A 839 -0.87 -30.43 8.36
C VAL A 839 -0.04 -29.72 9.44
N ALA A 840 0.42 -28.50 9.17
CA ALA A 840 1.13 -27.69 10.14
C ALA A 840 0.26 -27.35 11.36
N LEU A 841 -1.00 -26.95 11.15
CA LEU A 841 -1.94 -26.67 12.22
C LEU A 841 -2.22 -27.89 13.09
N ILE A 842 -2.47 -29.06 12.47
CA ILE A 842 -2.66 -30.33 13.19
C ILE A 842 -1.42 -30.66 14.01
N SER A 843 -0.23 -30.47 13.46
CA SER A 843 1.04 -30.72 14.17
C SER A 843 1.22 -29.81 15.39
N ILE A 844 0.88 -28.52 15.26
CA ILE A 844 0.88 -27.56 16.38
C ILE A 844 -0.12 -28.00 17.46
N ILE A 845 -1.37 -28.27 17.08
CA ILE A 845 -2.44 -28.67 18.02
C ILE A 845 -2.06 -29.97 18.75
N PHE A 846 -1.59 -30.98 18.01
CA PHE A 846 -1.15 -32.25 18.59
C PHE A 846 -0.02 -32.04 19.59
N GLY A 847 0.98 -31.22 19.25
CA GLY A 847 2.07 -30.87 20.15
C GLY A 847 1.61 -30.17 21.43
N LEU A 848 0.66 -29.23 21.33
CA LEU A 848 0.06 -28.55 22.49
C LEU A 848 -0.68 -29.53 23.41
N VAL A 849 -1.47 -30.44 22.83
CA VAL A 849 -2.23 -31.45 23.60
C VAL A 849 -1.29 -32.45 24.28
N TYR A 850 -0.23 -32.88 23.59
CA TYR A 850 0.76 -33.80 24.13
C TYR A 850 1.45 -33.24 25.37
N GLN A 851 1.99 -32.02 25.27
CA GLN A 851 2.66 -31.33 26.38
C GLN A 851 1.71 -31.04 27.56
N ARG A 852 0.42 -30.76 27.28
CA ARG A 852 -0.57 -30.59 28.35
C ARG A 852 -0.84 -31.89 29.11
N LYS A 853 -0.84 -33.04 28.44
CA LYS A 853 -1.00 -34.35 29.10
C LYS A 853 0.19 -34.71 29.97
N GLU A 854 1.38 -34.22 29.64
CA GLU A 854 2.59 -34.37 30.46
C GLU A 854 2.67 -33.36 31.62
N GLY A 855 1.64 -32.50 31.81
CA GLY A 855 1.60 -31.50 32.89
C GLY A 855 2.53 -30.30 32.66
N GLU A 856 2.95 -30.04 31.42
CA GLU A 856 4.03 -29.09 31.13
C GLU A 856 3.61 -27.61 31.01
N TYR A 857 2.31 -27.30 31.05
CA TYR A 857 1.74 -25.95 30.81
C TYR A 857 1.02 -25.32 32.03
N ASP A 858 1.14 -25.90 33.22
CA ASP A 858 0.45 -25.40 34.43
C ASP A 858 1.17 -24.22 35.13
N GLU A 859 2.25 -23.68 34.55
CA GLU A 859 2.95 -22.43 34.94
C GLU A 859 3.03 -21.45 33.76
#